data_AF-A0A2M3ZI29-F1
#
_entry.id   AF-A0A2M3ZI29-F1
#
_cell.length_a   1.000
_cell.length_b   1.000
_cell.length_c   1.000
_cell.angle_alpha   90.00
_cell.angle_beta   90.00
_cell.angle_gamma   90.00
#
_symmetry.space_group_name_H-M   'P 1'
#
loop_
_entity.id
_entity.type
_entity.pdbx_description
1 polymer ?
#
loop_
_entity_poly.entity_id
_entity_poly.type
_entity_poly.pdbx_seq_one_letter_code
_entity_poly.pdbx_strand_id
1 'polypeptide(L)'
;MKSSVLQTLLEPTAGIVGLGKKHQLQQQHRSPAPTCTKNRRDGRPLLLQSADKCGRLPVIACAMVFCLTLYLYLSTTSWVETPQIIVTIPPDDADLPGPKDQNATKCTTNHQQDHHHQHHQAAHHAAMMRADERLRLTSNSNQIIPRLVPQTNNAAPSATIFTFNASPSFIVTGRGRDGNTQHGGSTSRGSSAAVLGPGNATIGPNSPVPKGFLVWGPGCQIMDLNPLAKDVMRLFSKEQFIPCSPKQPLTTIEQNFDNDTVLVRFHPERMEAYMPHYMRYVRCCYQSIERSGTKDKADKNFWVGECVAFNQSFLLPATVRSGFLVRCKAGVSEGSKSKKAIYTNAHALVRPVPSVQERIARFNGRAEKRPLSVLMIGIDSISRLNLIRAMPHTAQHLYNTGWFELKGYNKIDDNTYPNLMAILTGYNNSLAYSICNPRSVGQLEECPFLWKYFADSGYATAYAEDEASINTFNYHKQGFVVQPTDHYFRPVALAAEKNLSKKLKNSLTFCLGYQNYADYIYQYALDFAVQYRNDPYFGLFWTNTFSHNDISDPSSMDLRMKYYLDQMEERGILNNSMVVFFSDHGLRFGPVRMLLTGWLEERLPFNFIWLPEWFREEHPEIVQALKINRNRLTNPYDLHATLKHVLELSGRISDLPGPLSCPNCQSIFNEIPWNRSCEETAIESHWCTCANFQPIDKHSVMVRRALAYVIDYVNRDLEEHRNSTSANYACAKLEIGAITLAKMARQPKGKLPYDDYLLIFEGKPGGGKFESTVRHHLSRDAFEITGSISRLNEYASQSECMHVDYLRKYCYCQRVKLF
;
A
#
# COMPACT_ATOMS: atom_id res chain seq x y z
N MET A 1 -10.53 21.90 34.66
CA MET A 1 -10.99 23.06 35.48
C MET A 1 -11.51 24.14 34.53
N LYS A 2 -12.40 25.03 34.98
CA LYS A 2 -12.90 26.19 34.20
C LYS A 2 -12.20 27.47 34.67
N SER A 3 -12.18 28.53 33.84
CA SER A 3 -13.00 29.74 34.06
C SER A 3 -12.35 31.07 33.61
N SER A 4 -12.99 31.75 32.65
CA SER A 4 -13.17 33.23 32.57
C SER A 4 -14.08 33.51 31.35
N VAL A 5 -15.41 33.63 31.42
CA VAL A 5 -16.29 34.55 32.18
C VAL A 5 -16.37 35.95 31.57
N LEU A 6 -17.53 36.24 30.97
CA LEU A 6 -18.37 37.38 31.37
C LEU A 6 -19.86 37.01 31.21
N GLN A 7 -20.73 37.63 32.01
CA GLN A 7 -22.20 37.51 32.01
C GLN A 7 -22.80 38.83 31.43
N THR A 8 -24.09 39.14 31.33
CA THR A 8 -25.39 38.58 31.85
C THR A 8 -26.49 39.00 30.82
N LEU A 9 -27.84 39.01 30.96
CA LEU A 9 -28.86 38.88 32.03
C LEU A 9 -30.06 38.02 31.53
N LEU A 10 -30.93 37.59 32.47
CA LEU A 10 -32.42 37.56 32.50
C LEU A 10 -33.27 37.58 31.19
N GLU A 11 -34.47 37.01 31.08
CA GLU A 11 -35.31 35.97 31.74
C GLU A 11 -36.70 35.95 30.99
N PRO A 12 -37.80 35.22 31.34
CA PRO A 12 -38.51 34.41 30.34
C PRO A 12 -40.07 34.62 30.25
N THR A 13 -40.80 33.56 29.83
CA THR A 13 -42.28 33.34 29.75
C THR A 13 -43.00 33.81 28.47
N ALA A 14 -44.19 33.31 28.07
CA ALA A 14 -44.82 31.97 28.11
C ALA A 14 -46.13 31.93 27.25
N GLY A 15 -46.55 30.76 26.74
CA GLY A 15 -47.85 30.57 26.02
C GLY A 15 -47.85 31.00 24.54
N ILE A 16 -48.84 30.70 23.69
CA ILE A 16 -50.19 30.09 23.85
C ILE A 16 -50.50 29.07 22.70
N VAL A 17 -51.54 28.25 22.86
CA VAL A 17 -52.00 27.13 21.99
C VAL A 17 -52.90 27.57 20.81
N GLY A 18 -52.90 26.86 19.66
CA GLY A 18 -54.09 26.83 18.79
C GLY A 18 -53.98 26.28 17.35
N LEU A 19 -54.43 25.02 17.13
CA LEU A 19 -55.05 24.45 15.90
C LEU A 19 -54.26 24.44 14.55
N GLY A 20 -54.39 23.45 13.66
CA GLY A 20 -55.11 22.17 13.75
C GLY A 20 -55.16 21.37 12.42
N LYS A 21 -55.73 20.16 12.48
CA LYS A 21 -56.03 19.17 11.39
C LYS A 21 -54.89 18.29 10.82
N LYS A 22 -55.01 16.98 11.05
CA LYS A 22 -54.51 15.85 10.25
C LYS A 22 -55.70 14.96 9.88
N HIS A 23 -55.61 14.20 8.78
CA HIS A 23 -56.55 13.11 8.46
C HIS A 23 -55.81 11.95 7.78
N GLN A 24 -55.86 10.76 8.39
CA GLN A 24 -56.40 9.52 7.78
C GLN A 24 -56.37 8.38 8.83
N LEU A 25 -57.12 7.30 8.57
CA LEU A 25 -57.46 6.24 9.52
C LEU A 25 -56.96 4.86 9.06
N GLN A 26 -56.93 3.89 9.98
CA GLN A 26 -56.52 2.51 9.71
C GLN A 26 -57.62 1.49 10.05
N GLN A 27 -57.70 0.45 9.21
CA GLN A 27 -58.04 -0.96 9.51
C GLN A 27 -59.47 -1.44 9.87
N GLN A 28 -59.95 -2.37 9.01
CA GLN A 28 -60.31 -3.77 9.31
C GLN A 28 -61.78 -4.31 9.25
N HIS A 29 -61.84 -5.53 8.66
CA HIS A 29 -62.80 -6.65 8.80
C HIS A 29 -64.28 -6.54 8.37
N ARG A 30 -64.65 -7.31 7.31
CA ARG A 30 -65.37 -8.62 7.43
C ARG A 30 -65.50 -9.37 6.09
N SER A 31 -65.87 -10.66 6.15
CA SER A 31 -66.15 -11.57 5.01
C SER A 31 -67.64 -11.99 4.98
N PRO A 32 -68.15 -12.70 3.95
CA PRO A 32 -68.09 -14.18 3.94
C PRO A 32 -67.91 -14.84 2.53
N ALA A 33 -67.99 -16.18 2.47
CA ALA A 33 -67.85 -17.05 1.27
C ALA A 33 -69.25 -17.54 0.75
N PRO A 34 -69.51 -18.71 0.09
CA PRO A 34 -68.75 -19.95 -0.22
C PRO A 34 -68.54 -20.16 -1.76
N THR A 35 -68.17 -21.28 -2.42
CA THR A 35 -67.83 -22.72 -2.14
C THR A 35 -66.79 -23.16 -3.24
N CYS A 36 -66.39 -24.41 -3.61
CA CYS A 36 -66.66 -25.83 -3.28
C CYS A 36 -65.36 -26.68 -3.48
N THR A 37 -65.42 -28.03 -3.47
CA THR A 37 -64.18 -28.88 -3.35
C THR A 37 -64.17 -30.27 -4.02
N LYS A 38 -62.96 -30.69 -4.46
CA LYS A 38 -62.32 -32.05 -4.44
C LYS A 38 -63.05 -33.30 -4.98
N ASN A 39 -62.31 -34.16 -5.70
CA ASN A 39 -62.05 -35.55 -5.26
C ASN A 39 -60.86 -36.27 -5.97
N ARG A 40 -60.64 -37.57 -5.68
CA ARG A 40 -59.42 -38.39 -5.92
C ARG A 40 -59.80 -39.88 -6.11
N ARG A 41 -58.88 -40.73 -6.61
CA ARG A 41 -58.93 -42.24 -6.69
C ARG A 41 -59.85 -42.81 -7.78
N ASP A 42 -59.69 -44.03 -8.31
CA ASP A 42 -58.62 -45.08 -8.30
C ASP A 42 -58.76 -45.96 -9.58
N GLY A 43 -57.78 -46.77 -9.99
CA GLY A 43 -57.99 -47.79 -11.05
C GLY A 43 -56.75 -48.42 -11.73
N ARG A 44 -56.82 -49.73 -12.01
CA ARG A 44 -55.87 -50.63 -12.75
C ARG A 44 -56.73 -51.74 -13.41
N PRO A 45 -56.18 -52.69 -14.22
CA PRO A 45 -55.12 -52.64 -15.25
C PRO A 45 -55.55 -53.35 -16.58
N LEU A 46 -54.66 -53.53 -17.58
CA LEU A 46 -54.23 -54.85 -18.13
C LEU A 46 -53.43 -54.80 -19.46
N LEU A 47 -52.43 -55.69 -19.53
CA LEU A 47 -51.80 -56.40 -20.68
C LEU A 47 -51.73 -55.79 -22.10
N LEU A 48 -50.50 -55.76 -22.64
CA LEU A 48 -50.06 -56.79 -23.62
C LEU A 48 -48.55 -57.07 -23.48
N GLN A 49 -48.04 -58.15 -24.10
CA GLN A 49 -46.64 -58.60 -24.04
C GLN A 49 -46.03 -58.76 -25.43
N SER A 50 -44.72 -58.46 -25.56
CA SER A 50 -43.77 -59.19 -26.42
C SER A 50 -42.32 -58.83 -26.04
N ALA A 51 -41.36 -59.59 -26.58
CA ALA A 51 -39.92 -59.47 -26.33
C ALA A 51 -39.31 -58.24 -27.10
N ASP A 52 -38.07 -57.78 -26.89
CA ASP A 52 -36.85 -58.59 -26.84
C ASP A 52 -35.68 -58.06 -25.98
N LYS A 53 -34.63 -58.88 -25.83
CA LYS A 53 -33.47 -58.64 -24.96
C LYS A 53 -32.23 -58.13 -25.71
N CYS A 54 -31.58 -57.08 -25.19
CA CYS A 54 -30.13 -56.87 -25.37
C CYS A 54 -29.49 -55.95 -24.30
N GLY A 55 -28.22 -56.21 -23.97
CA GLY A 55 -27.23 -55.14 -23.78
C GLY A 55 -27.12 -54.34 -22.46
N ARG A 56 -27.61 -54.80 -21.29
CA ARG A 56 -27.36 -54.08 -20.00
C ARG A 56 -25.93 -54.24 -19.44
N LEU A 57 -24.91 -53.77 -20.16
CA LEU A 57 -23.53 -53.64 -19.64
C LEU A 57 -22.89 -52.23 -19.70
N PRO A 58 -23.09 -51.36 -20.71
CA PRO A 58 -22.33 -50.10 -20.80
C PRO A 58 -22.75 -49.06 -19.76
N VAL A 59 -24.04 -49.04 -19.38
CA VAL A 59 -24.60 -48.03 -18.46
C VAL A 59 -23.96 -48.08 -17.07
N ILE A 60 -23.66 -49.29 -16.55
CA ILE A 60 -23.03 -49.45 -15.22
C ILE A 60 -21.54 -49.04 -15.29
N ALA A 61 -20.85 -49.33 -16.40
CA ALA A 61 -19.48 -48.87 -16.59
C ALA A 61 -19.41 -47.33 -16.66
N CYS A 62 -20.26 -46.69 -17.46
CA CYS A 62 -20.33 -45.22 -17.53
C CYS A 62 -20.73 -44.59 -16.20
N ALA A 63 -21.66 -45.19 -15.44
CA ALA A 63 -22.03 -44.72 -14.11
C ALA A 63 -20.88 -44.87 -13.10
N MET A 64 -20.15 -45.97 -13.11
CA MET A 64 -18.97 -46.14 -12.24
C MET A 64 -17.82 -45.21 -12.63
N VAL A 65 -17.58 -44.98 -13.94
CA VAL A 65 -16.59 -43.99 -14.40
C VAL A 65 -17.01 -42.58 -13.98
N PHE A 66 -18.28 -42.20 -14.16
CA PHE A 66 -18.78 -40.89 -13.70
C PHE A 66 -18.68 -40.72 -12.18
N CYS A 67 -19.01 -41.75 -11.40
CA CYS A 67 -18.83 -41.72 -9.95
C CYS A 67 -17.35 -41.69 -9.55
N LEU A 68 -16.45 -42.34 -10.30
CA LEU A 68 -14.99 -42.27 -10.08
C LEU A 68 -14.44 -40.90 -10.45
N THR A 69 -14.85 -40.28 -11.57
CA THR A 69 -14.41 -38.93 -11.92
C THR A 69 -14.99 -37.90 -10.97
N LEU A 70 -16.23 -38.05 -10.50
CA LEU A 70 -16.83 -37.19 -9.48
C LEU A 70 -16.18 -37.38 -8.10
N TYR A 71 -15.84 -38.61 -7.70
CA TYR A 71 -15.13 -38.90 -6.46
C TYR A 71 -13.68 -38.40 -6.50
N LEU A 72 -12.97 -38.61 -7.62
CA LEU A 72 -11.64 -38.06 -7.84
C LEU A 72 -11.68 -36.53 -7.88
N TYR A 73 -12.65 -35.92 -8.56
CA TYR A 73 -12.87 -34.47 -8.51
C TYR A 73 -13.08 -34.00 -7.07
N LEU A 74 -14.03 -34.58 -6.33
CA LEU A 74 -14.30 -34.19 -4.93
C LEU A 74 -13.17 -34.48 -3.94
N SER A 75 -12.21 -35.37 -4.27
CA SER A 75 -11.05 -35.68 -3.42
C SER A 75 -9.75 -34.98 -3.83
N THR A 76 -9.61 -34.53 -5.09
CA THR A 76 -8.51 -33.65 -5.52
C THR A 76 -8.89 -32.18 -5.36
N THR A 77 -10.13 -31.80 -5.69
CA THR A 77 -10.75 -30.54 -5.24
C THR A 77 -11.22 -30.71 -3.79
N SER A 78 -10.28 -31.00 -2.89
CA SER A 78 -10.42 -30.57 -1.51
C SER A 78 -10.43 -29.04 -1.51
N TRP A 79 -11.61 -28.47 -1.72
CA TRP A 79 -11.91 -27.11 -1.31
C TRP A 79 -11.77 -27.09 0.21
N VAL A 80 -10.54 -26.84 0.66
CA VAL A 80 -10.29 -26.37 2.02
C VAL A 80 -11.17 -25.14 2.15
N GLU A 81 -12.22 -25.24 2.95
CA GLU A 81 -13.06 -24.09 3.29
C GLU A 81 -12.15 -23.07 3.99
N THR A 82 -11.58 -22.15 3.21
CA THR A 82 -10.97 -20.94 3.74
C THR A 82 -12.11 -20.20 4.42
N PRO A 83 -12.17 -20.13 5.76
CA PRO A 83 -13.32 -19.59 6.44
C PRO A 83 -13.46 -18.14 6.00
N GLN A 84 -14.54 -17.84 5.26
CA GLN A 84 -14.73 -16.49 4.70
C GLN A 84 -14.70 -15.50 5.86
N ILE A 85 -13.79 -14.52 5.76
CA ILE A 85 -13.64 -13.51 6.79
C ILE A 85 -14.81 -12.55 6.62
N ILE A 86 -15.90 -12.83 7.34
CA ILE A 86 -17.04 -11.94 7.45
C ILE A 86 -16.60 -10.73 8.28
N VAL A 87 -16.34 -9.63 7.60
CA VAL A 87 -16.15 -8.32 8.21
C VAL A 87 -17.51 -7.82 8.68
N THR A 88 -17.59 -7.35 9.93
CA THR A 88 -18.82 -6.74 10.43
C THR A 88 -19.02 -5.39 9.78
N ILE A 89 -19.83 -5.35 8.72
CA ILE A 89 -20.36 -4.12 8.12
C ILE A 89 -21.44 -3.56 9.07
N PRO A 90 -21.30 -2.32 9.59
CA PRO A 90 -22.33 -1.65 10.37
C PRO A 90 -23.71 -1.57 9.66
N PRO A 91 -24.84 -1.72 10.36
CA PRO A 91 -26.17 -1.67 9.72
C PRO A 91 -26.50 -0.34 9.05
N ASP A 92 -25.89 0.76 9.51
CA ASP A 92 -25.98 2.12 8.97
C ASP A 92 -25.28 2.30 7.61
N ASP A 93 -24.50 1.32 7.15
CA ASP A 93 -23.83 1.35 5.83
C ASP A 93 -24.69 0.81 4.68
N ALA A 94 -25.79 0.10 4.97
CA ALA A 94 -26.61 -0.58 3.95
C ALA A 94 -27.26 0.39 2.94
N ASP A 95 -27.51 1.64 3.36
CA ASP A 95 -28.18 2.68 2.55
C ASP A 95 -27.20 3.77 2.03
N LEU A 96 -25.89 3.65 2.27
CA LEU A 96 -24.92 4.63 1.79
C LEU A 96 -24.78 4.54 0.25
N PRO A 97 -25.09 5.60 -0.52
CA PRO A 97 -24.92 5.55 -1.96
C PRO A 97 -23.43 5.53 -2.29
N GLY A 98 -22.96 4.39 -2.82
CA GLY A 98 -21.65 4.28 -3.46
C GLY A 98 -21.47 5.33 -4.57
N PRO A 99 -20.23 5.57 -5.01
CA PRO A 99 -19.92 6.63 -5.97
C PRO A 99 -20.69 6.45 -7.27
N LYS A 100 -21.76 7.21 -7.46
CA LYS A 100 -22.56 7.19 -8.70
C LYS A 100 -21.71 7.69 -9.86
N ASP A 101 -21.76 6.96 -10.97
CA ASP A 101 -20.96 7.24 -12.16
C ASP A 101 -21.08 8.70 -12.61
N GLN A 102 -19.92 9.35 -12.76
CA GLN A 102 -19.82 10.60 -13.52
C GLN A 102 -18.88 10.50 -14.73
N ASN A 103 -18.10 9.42 -14.89
CA ASN A 103 -17.36 9.06 -16.11
C ASN A 103 -17.02 7.55 -16.13
N ALA A 104 -18.02 6.68 -16.30
CA ALA A 104 -17.83 5.27 -16.64
C ALA A 104 -18.37 5.02 -18.06
N THR A 105 -17.62 5.47 -19.07
CA THR A 105 -17.98 5.27 -20.47
C THR A 105 -17.86 3.79 -20.82
N LYS A 106 -19.00 3.11 -21.01
CA LYS A 106 -19.04 1.68 -21.35
C LYS A 106 -18.16 1.39 -22.56
N CYS A 107 -17.05 0.68 -22.35
CA CYS A 107 -16.28 0.08 -23.43
C CYS A 107 -17.10 -1.09 -24.01
N THR A 108 -17.85 -0.83 -25.08
CA THR A 108 -18.66 -1.84 -25.76
C THR A 108 -17.75 -2.78 -26.56
N THR A 109 -17.29 -3.84 -25.91
CA THR A 109 -16.66 -4.99 -26.57
C THR A 109 -17.72 -5.75 -27.36
N ASN A 110 -17.77 -5.52 -28.68
CA ASN A 110 -18.63 -6.28 -29.59
C ASN A 110 -18.11 -7.72 -29.75
N HIS A 111 -18.43 -8.59 -28.79
CA HIS A 111 -18.38 -10.03 -28.98
C HIS A 111 -19.58 -10.47 -29.83
N GLN A 112 -19.40 -10.44 -31.15
CA GLN A 112 -20.13 -11.38 -32.01
C GLN A 112 -19.32 -12.68 -32.09
N GLN A 113 -19.94 -13.75 -31.60
CA GLN A 113 -19.53 -15.11 -31.95
C GLN A 113 -19.92 -15.35 -33.42
N ASP A 114 -19.06 -16.01 -34.18
CA ASP A 114 -19.52 -16.85 -35.28
C ASP A 114 -18.52 -18.00 -35.51
N HIS A 115 -19.04 -19.14 -35.94
CA HIS A 115 -18.28 -20.39 -36.08
C HIS A 115 -18.41 -20.94 -37.51
N HIS A 116 -17.29 -21.46 -38.02
CA HIS A 116 -17.19 -22.50 -39.06
C HIS A 116 -17.27 -22.18 -40.58
N HIS A 117 -16.35 -22.87 -41.29
CA HIS A 117 -16.32 -23.31 -42.70
C HIS A 117 -16.04 -22.33 -43.87
N GLN A 118 -14.79 -22.43 -44.38
CA GLN A 118 -14.37 -22.73 -45.78
C GLN A 118 -15.25 -22.21 -46.96
N HIS A 119 -14.72 -21.56 -48.01
CA HIS A 119 -13.65 -22.05 -48.91
C HIS A 119 -13.06 -20.95 -49.84
N HIS A 120 -11.81 -21.17 -50.30
CA HIS A 120 -11.19 -20.82 -51.60
C HIS A 120 -11.20 -19.41 -52.27
N GLN A 121 -9.97 -19.06 -52.71
CA GLN A 121 -9.55 -18.50 -54.03
C GLN A 121 -9.42 -16.97 -54.28
N ALA A 122 -8.55 -16.66 -55.26
CA ALA A 122 -8.09 -15.35 -55.79
C ALA A 122 -7.37 -14.41 -54.80
N ALA A 123 -6.09 -14.00 -54.89
CA ALA A 123 -4.98 -13.99 -55.88
C ALA A 123 -4.72 -12.65 -56.61
N HIS A 124 -3.45 -12.22 -56.59
CA HIS A 124 -2.85 -11.01 -57.21
C HIS A 124 -3.36 -9.66 -56.65
N HIS A 125 -2.57 -8.58 -56.58
CA HIS A 125 -1.33 -8.24 -57.29
C HIS A 125 -0.05 -8.09 -56.42
N ALA A 126 1.09 -8.03 -57.11
CA ALA A 126 2.42 -7.73 -56.57
C ALA A 126 3.22 -6.89 -57.60
N ALA A 127 4.45 -6.49 -57.23
CA ALA A 127 5.43 -5.70 -58.03
C ALA A 127 5.01 -4.22 -58.26
N MET A 128 5.88 -3.22 -58.51
CA MET A 128 7.35 -2.99 -58.43
C MET A 128 7.54 -1.44 -58.64
N MET A 129 8.68 -0.74 -58.58
CA MET A 129 10.13 -1.03 -58.39
C MET A 129 10.80 0.24 -57.80
N ARG A 130 12.12 0.20 -57.55
CA ARG A 130 12.92 1.40 -57.18
C ARG A 130 13.34 2.24 -58.40
N ALA A 131 13.62 3.52 -58.16
CA ALA A 131 14.62 4.32 -58.89
C ALA A 131 15.37 5.22 -57.87
N ASP A 132 16.55 5.70 -58.24
CA ASP A 132 17.52 6.36 -57.36
C ASP A 132 17.91 7.74 -57.93
N GLU A 133 18.12 8.77 -57.10
CA GLU A 133 19.41 9.49 -57.05
C GLU A 133 19.47 10.59 -55.96
N ARG A 134 20.51 10.47 -55.13
CA ARG A 134 21.42 11.52 -54.63
C ARG A 134 20.90 12.94 -54.34
N LEU A 135 21.08 13.33 -53.07
CA LEU A 135 21.93 14.49 -52.74
C LEU A 135 22.55 14.32 -51.34
N ARG A 136 23.86 14.56 -51.22
CA ARG A 136 24.62 14.52 -49.96
C ARG A 136 25.05 15.93 -49.55
N LEU A 137 24.77 16.33 -48.31
CA LEU A 137 25.52 17.34 -47.57
C LEU A 137 25.77 16.84 -46.15
N THR A 138 26.81 17.35 -45.50
CA THR A 138 27.47 16.69 -44.36
C THR A 138 27.53 17.58 -43.11
N SER A 139 27.25 17.03 -41.93
CA SER A 139 27.83 17.53 -40.68
C SER A 139 27.94 16.44 -39.59
N ASN A 140 29.02 16.55 -38.83
CA ASN A 140 29.59 15.58 -37.90
C ASN A 140 28.68 15.15 -36.73
N SER A 141 28.82 13.90 -36.29
CA SER A 141 28.45 13.45 -34.94
C SER A 141 29.62 12.70 -34.28
N ASN A 142 30.27 13.33 -33.29
CA ASN A 142 31.23 12.66 -32.41
C ASN A 142 30.49 12.12 -31.17
N GLN A 143 30.33 10.80 -31.08
CA GLN A 143 29.98 10.12 -29.84
C GLN A 143 31.14 9.24 -29.38
N ILE A 144 31.74 9.58 -28.24
CA ILE A 144 32.74 8.74 -27.56
C ILE A 144 32.00 7.92 -26.50
N ILE A 145 32.12 6.60 -26.57
CA ILE A 145 31.55 5.66 -25.61
C ILE A 145 32.67 5.14 -24.69
N PRO A 146 32.69 5.49 -23.39
CA PRO A 146 33.57 4.85 -22.43
C PRO A 146 32.92 3.56 -21.91
N ARG A 147 33.34 2.40 -22.43
CA ARG A 147 33.22 1.15 -21.67
C ARG A 147 34.29 1.15 -20.60
N LEU A 148 33.91 1.12 -19.32
CA LEU A 148 34.85 0.97 -18.20
C LEU A 148 34.75 -0.42 -17.60
N VAL A 149 35.74 -1.25 -17.93
CA VAL A 149 36.06 -2.48 -17.20
C VAL A 149 37.01 -2.09 -16.05
N PRO A 150 36.76 -2.50 -14.80
CA PRO A 150 37.71 -2.25 -13.72
C PRO A 150 38.96 -3.13 -13.89
N GLN A 151 40.11 -2.54 -14.20
CA GLN A 151 41.40 -3.18 -13.96
C GLN A 151 41.93 -2.77 -12.59
N THR A 152 42.45 -3.75 -11.86
CA THR A 152 43.06 -3.58 -10.55
C THR A 152 44.47 -2.97 -10.67
N ASN A 153 44.89 -2.24 -9.63
CA ASN A 153 46.31 -2.04 -9.36
C ASN A 153 46.56 -1.94 -7.86
N ASN A 154 47.69 -2.48 -7.40
CA ASN A 154 47.92 -2.79 -5.99
C ASN A 154 48.63 -1.67 -5.22
N ALA A 155 48.18 -1.43 -3.99
CA ALA A 155 49.03 -1.00 -2.88
C ALA A 155 48.46 -1.58 -1.58
N ALA A 156 49.22 -2.46 -0.92
CA ALA A 156 48.83 -3.06 0.37
C ALA A 156 49.31 -2.19 1.55
N PRO A 157 48.82 -2.42 2.78
CA PRO A 157 49.49 -3.45 3.59
C PRO A 157 48.56 -4.39 4.40
N SER A 158 49.00 -5.65 4.48
CA SER A 158 48.88 -6.57 5.63
C SER A 158 47.55 -6.73 6.36
N ALA A 159 46.81 -7.80 6.01
CA ALA A 159 45.93 -8.53 6.93
C ALA A 159 46.14 -10.04 6.78
N THR A 160 46.19 -10.78 7.89
CA THR A 160 46.58 -12.21 7.91
C THR A 160 45.45 -13.12 7.43
N ILE A 161 45.76 -14.01 6.47
CA ILE A 161 44.81 -15.01 5.96
C ILE A 161 44.92 -16.31 6.77
N PHE A 162 43.78 -16.79 7.29
CA PHE A 162 43.58 -18.21 7.63
C PHE A 162 42.64 -18.84 6.60
N THR A 163 43.16 -19.77 5.80
CA THR A 163 42.34 -20.60 4.91
C THR A 163 41.82 -21.82 5.65
N PHE A 164 40.50 -22.06 5.59
CA PHE A 164 39.92 -23.38 5.83
C PHE A 164 39.13 -23.81 4.60
N ASN A 165 39.28 -25.07 4.21
CA ASN A 165 38.63 -25.67 3.05
C ASN A 165 38.36 -27.17 3.32
N ALA A 166 37.40 -27.72 2.58
CA ALA A 166 36.92 -29.11 2.61
C ALA A 166 36.22 -29.61 3.91
N SER A 167 35.17 -30.40 3.69
CA SER A 167 34.43 -31.17 4.69
C SER A 167 35.20 -32.42 5.14
N PRO A 168 34.71 -33.12 6.18
CA PRO A 168 34.26 -34.47 5.87
C PRO A 168 32.93 -34.89 6.53
N SER A 169 32.21 -35.78 5.86
CA SER A 169 31.06 -36.52 6.40
C SER A 169 31.49 -37.49 7.50
N PHE A 170 30.66 -37.71 8.53
CA PHE A 170 30.90 -38.75 9.53
C PHE A 170 29.69 -39.69 9.70
N ILE A 171 29.98 -40.99 9.55
CA ILE A 171 29.06 -42.10 9.84
C ILE A 171 29.27 -42.49 11.32
N VAL A 172 28.18 -42.67 12.07
CA VAL A 172 28.26 -43.15 13.47
C VAL A 172 27.80 -44.60 13.54
N THR A 173 28.76 -45.52 13.59
CA THR A 173 28.53 -46.93 13.95
C THR A 173 28.50 -47.10 15.47
N GLY A 174 27.44 -47.69 16.02
CA GLY A 174 27.34 -47.92 17.46
C GLY A 174 28.14 -49.14 17.96
N ARG A 175 28.68 -49.05 19.18
CA ARG A 175 29.04 -50.18 20.05
C ARG A 175 28.91 -49.75 21.51
N GLY A 176 28.19 -50.52 22.32
CA GLY A 176 28.07 -50.29 23.76
C GLY A 176 29.09 -51.08 24.58
N ARG A 177 29.14 -50.83 25.89
CA ARG A 177 29.74 -51.70 26.89
C ARG A 177 29.17 -51.43 28.29
N ASP A 178 28.87 -52.50 29.02
CA ASP A 178 28.16 -52.46 30.31
C ASP A 178 29.09 -52.28 31.53
N GLY A 179 28.51 -51.92 32.69
CA GLY A 179 29.26 -51.71 33.95
C GLY A 179 28.39 -51.47 35.20
N ASN A 180 27.94 -52.56 35.84
CA ASN A 180 27.35 -52.68 37.21
C ASN A 180 28.12 -51.88 38.30
N THR A 181 27.66 -51.55 39.53
CA THR A 181 26.69 -52.10 40.54
C THR A 181 26.58 -51.06 41.71
N GLN A 182 25.71 -51.01 42.74
CA GLN A 182 24.37 -51.57 43.12
C GLN A 182 23.85 -50.86 44.41
N HIS A 183 22.57 -51.04 44.80
CA HIS A 183 21.91 -50.69 46.11
C HIS A 183 21.80 -49.19 46.49
N GLY A 184 20.79 -48.70 47.23
CA GLY A 184 19.51 -49.25 47.77
C GLY A 184 18.90 -48.24 48.79
N GLY A 185 17.61 -48.23 49.17
CA GLY A 185 16.41 -48.95 48.70
C GLY A 185 15.13 -48.56 49.50
N SER A 186 13.94 -48.91 48.95
CA SER A 186 12.59 -49.01 49.56
C SER A 186 12.04 -47.92 50.54
N THR A 187 10.93 -47.29 50.15
CA THR A 187 9.67 -47.28 50.95
C THR A 187 8.47 -46.96 50.03
N SER A 188 7.22 -47.11 50.49
CA SER A 188 6.08 -47.40 49.60
C SER A 188 4.81 -46.55 49.75
N ARG A 189 4.05 -46.47 48.64
CA ARG A 189 2.63 -46.12 48.48
C ARG A 189 2.16 -44.70 48.86
N GLY A 190 1.74 -43.96 47.83
CA GLY A 190 0.88 -42.77 47.92
C GLY A 190 0.07 -42.60 46.63
N SER A 191 -1.02 -43.36 46.48
CA SER A 191 -1.83 -43.36 45.25
C SER A 191 -2.73 -42.12 45.17
N SER A 192 -2.46 -41.24 44.20
CA SER A 192 -3.36 -40.14 43.82
C SER A 192 -3.28 -39.95 42.31
N ALA A 193 -4.44 -39.81 41.66
CA ALA A 193 -4.53 -39.86 40.20
C ALA A 193 -3.93 -38.60 39.55
N ALA A 194 -2.81 -38.77 38.86
CA ALA A 194 -2.31 -37.75 37.95
C ALA A 194 -3.27 -37.65 36.76
N VAL A 195 -3.95 -36.51 36.63
CA VAL A 195 -4.76 -36.19 35.44
C VAL A 195 -3.81 -36.11 34.25
N LEU A 196 -4.00 -37.01 33.27
CA LEU A 196 -3.30 -36.94 32.00
C LEU A 196 -3.76 -35.68 31.26
N GLY A 197 -2.95 -34.62 31.34
CA GLY A 197 -3.10 -33.44 30.49
C GLY A 197 -2.97 -33.84 29.01
N PRO A 198 -3.60 -33.07 28.09
CA PRO A 198 -3.50 -33.36 26.66
C PRO A 198 -2.02 -33.36 26.24
N GLY A 199 -1.62 -34.41 25.52
CA GLY A 199 -0.22 -34.62 25.17
C GLY A 199 0.37 -33.48 24.35
N ASN A 200 1.67 -33.20 24.56
CA ASN A 200 2.45 -32.26 23.76
C ASN A 200 2.58 -32.78 22.31
N ALA A 201 1.56 -32.56 21.49
CA ALA A 201 1.69 -32.64 20.04
C ALA A 201 2.70 -31.59 19.60
N THR A 202 3.81 -32.04 19.00
CA THR A 202 4.87 -31.16 18.51
C THR A 202 4.35 -30.32 17.35
N ILE A 203 4.05 -29.05 17.61
CA ILE A 203 3.54 -28.10 16.60
C ILE A 203 4.62 -27.92 15.52
N GLY A 204 4.30 -28.34 14.30
CA GLY A 204 5.20 -28.33 13.15
C GLY A 204 4.84 -27.26 12.10
N PRO A 205 5.61 -27.15 10.99
CA PRO A 205 5.45 -26.10 9.98
C PRO A 205 4.09 -26.08 9.26
N ASN A 206 3.37 -27.21 9.33
CA ASN A 206 2.06 -27.44 8.71
C ASN A 206 0.92 -27.46 9.74
N SER A 207 1.19 -27.18 11.02
CA SER A 207 0.16 -27.12 12.05
C SER A 207 -0.69 -25.84 11.91
N PRO A 208 -2.01 -25.90 12.12
CA PRO A 208 -2.85 -24.69 12.13
C PRO A 208 -2.37 -23.67 13.15
N VAL A 209 -2.46 -22.38 12.81
CA VAL A 209 -2.12 -21.28 13.73
C VAL A 209 -3.06 -21.33 14.94
N PRO A 210 -2.53 -21.34 16.18
CA PRO A 210 -3.37 -21.35 17.38
C PRO A 210 -4.29 -20.13 17.48
N LYS A 211 -5.49 -20.34 18.04
CA LYS A 211 -6.50 -19.29 18.22
C LYS A 211 -5.93 -18.11 19.01
N GLY A 212 -6.03 -16.90 18.44
CA GLY A 212 -5.48 -15.68 19.01
C GLY A 212 -4.14 -15.22 18.42
N PHE A 213 -3.66 -15.89 17.35
CA PHE A 213 -2.42 -15.51 16.64
C PHE A 213 -2.64 -15.36 15.13
N LEU A 214 -1.94 -14.40 14.52
CA LEU A 214 -1.81 -14.20 13.07
C LEU A 214 -0.65 -15.01 12.49
N VAL A 215 0.46 -15.08 13.24
CA VAL A 215 1.66 -15.86 12.93
C VAL A 215 2.03 -16.63 14.19
N TRP A 216 2.40 -17.90 14.02
CA TRP A 216 2.88 -18.74 15.10
C TRP A 216 4.04 -19.60 14.61
N GLY A 217 5.15 -19.56 15.34
CA GLY A 217 6.36 -20.30 15.09
C GLY A 217 7.34 -20.16 16.26
N PRO A 218 8.49 -20.85 16.25
CA PRO A 218 9.48 -20.76 17.33
C PRO A 218 10.26 -19.43 17.32
N GLY A 219 10.45 -18.81 16.16
CA GLY A 219 11.12 -17.51 16.02
C GLY A 219 10.17 -16.29 16.01
N CYS A 220 8.87 -16.50 15.80
CA CYS A 220 7.89 -15.42 15.81
C CYS A 220 6.47 -15.83 16.24
N GLN A 221 5.83 -15.02 17.08
CA GLN A 221 4.44 -15.17 17.49
C GLN A 221 3.75 -13.79 17.47
N ILE A 222 2.79 -13.58 16.56
CA ILE A 222 2.07 -12.29 16.40
C ILE A 222 0.62 -12.49 16.81
N MET A 223 0.11 -11.67 17.73
CA MET A 223 -1.27 -11.77 18.24
C MET A 223 -2.31 -11.35 17.19
N ASP A 224 -3.45 -12.05 17.15
CA ASP A 224 -4.64 -11.63 16.40
C ASP A 224 -5.55 -10.81 17.32
N LEU A 225 -5.50 -9.48 17.17
CA LEU A 225 -6.29 -8.54 17.94
C LEU A 225 -7.60 -8.22 17.22
N ASN A 226 -8.70 -8.09 17.99
CA ASN A 226 -9.99 -7.69 17.46
C ASN A 226 -9.92 -6.26 16.85
N PRO A 227 -10.24 -6.05 15.56
CA PRO A 227 -10.29 -4.73 14.93
C PRO A 227 -11.20 -3.73 15.66
N LEU A 228 -12.26 -4.23 16.31
CA LEU A 228 -13.29 -3.47 17.03
C LEU A 228 -13.06 -3.51 18.56
N ALA A 229 -11.81 -3.60 19.02
CA ALA A 229 -11.49 -3.61 20.44
C ALA A 229 -11.94 -2.32 21.16
N LYS A 230 -12.48 -2.47 22.38
CA LYS A 230 -13.09 -1.38 23.15
C LYS A 230 -12.12 -0.23 23.49
N ASP A 231 -10.81 -0.49 23.46
CA ASP A 231 -9.80 0.53 23.75
C ASP A 231 -9.63 1.51 22.59
N VAL A 232 -9.49 1.01 21.36
CA VAL A 232 -9.34 1.81 20.12
C VAL A 232 -10.67 2.37 19.61
N MET A 233 -11.78 1.67 19.77
CA MET A 233 -13.12 2.16 19.34
C MET A 233 -13.62 3.40 20.10
N ARG A 234 -12.92 3.86 21.15
CA ARG A 234 -13.19 5.15 21.82
C ARG A 234 -12.47 6.34 21.16
N LEU A 235 -11.61 6.06 20.18
CA LEU A 235 -10.75 7.02 19.47
C LEU A 235 -11.03 7.02 17.96
N PHE A 236 -12.10 6.35 17.51
CA PHE A 236 -12.49 6.19 16.12
C PHE A 236 -13.94 6.64 15.96
N SER A 237 -14.19 7.59 15.06
CA SER A 237 -15.53 7.88 14.52
C SER A 237 -15.70 7.26 13.14
N LYS A 238 -16.94 6.98 12.72
CA LYS A 238 -17.21 6.76 11.30
C LYS A 238 -17.41 8.10 10.62
N GLU A 239 -16.63 8.35 9.58
CA GLU A 239 -16.63 9.58 8.80
C GLU A 239 -17.48 9.41 7.53
N GLN A 240 -18.31 10.41 7.20
CA GLN A 240 -19.07 10.40 5.95
C GLN A 240 -18.25 10.99 4.79
N PHE A 241 -18.46 10.48 3.57
CA PHE A 241 -17.90 11.06 2.36
C PHE A 241 -18.52 12.44 2.09
N ILE A 242 -17.68 13.47 1.91
CA ILE A 242 -18.14 14.84 1.63
C ILE A 242 -17.67 15.27 0.24
N PRO A 243 -18.58 15.45 -0.74
CA PRO A 243 -18.22 15.89 -2.09
C PRO A 243 -17.44 17.22 -2.12
N CYS A 244 -16.35 17.24 -2.87
CA CYS A 244 -15.43 18.37 -2.92
C CYS A 244 -16.04 19.65 -3.50
N SER A 245 -17.01 19.54 -4.42
CA SER A 245 -17.78 20.67 -4.95
C SER A 245 -19.27 20.29 -5.14
N PRO A 246 -20.22 21.18 -4.80
CA PRO A 246 -21.62 21.02 -5.19
C PRO A 246 -21.87 21.35 -6.68
N LYS A 247 -20.91 21.99 -7.35
CA LYS A 247 -20.96 22.30 -8.79
C LYS A 247 -20.19 21.24 -9.58
N GLN A 248 -20.81 20.68 -10.62
CA GLN A 248 -20.17 19.75 -11.55
C GLN A 248 -19.17 20.48 -12.47
N PRO A 249 -17.99 19.90 -12.77
CA PRO A 249 -16.97 20.52 -13.62
C PRO A 249 -17.48 20.97 -15.00
N LEU A 250 -17.02 22.13 -15.47
CA LEU A 250 -17.23 22.62 -16.84
C LEU A 250 -16.44 21.84 -17.90
N THR A 251 -15.43 21.07 -17.49
CA THR A 251 -14.70 20.17 -18.40
C THR A 251 -14.46 18.80 -17.78
N THR A 252 -14.58 17.77 -18.61
CA THR A 252 -14.11 16.39 -18.35
C THR A 252 -13.23 15.94 -19.52
N ILE A 253 -12.46 14.86 -19.32
CA ILE A 253 -11.68 14.23 -20.39
C ILE A 253 -12.23 12.83 -20.67
N GLU A 254 -12.13 12.42 -21.93
CA GLU A 254 -12.23 11.03 -22.36
C GLU A 254 -10.91 10.69 -23.08
N GLN A 255 -10.16 9.74 -22.53
CA GLN A 255 -8.95 9.20 -23.15
C GLN A 255 -9.29 7.92 -23.92
N ASN A 256 -8.95 7.88 -25.20
CA ASN A 256 -8.89 6.65 -25.98
C ASN A 256 -7.43 6.22 -26.12
N PHE A 257 -7.10 5.12 -25.44
CA PHE A 257 -5.74 4.61 -25.30
C PHE A 257 -5.25 3.82 -26.52
N ASP A 258 -6.13 3.47 -27.48
CA ASP A 258 -5.78 2.72 -28.69
C ASP A 258 -5.26 3.61 -29.83
N ASN A 259 -5.69 4.87 -29.86
CA ASN A 259 -5.33 5.82 -30.91
C ASN A 259 -4.70 7.13 -30.38
N ASP A 260 -4.34 7.17 -29.09
CA ASP A 260 -3.80 8.34 -28.37
C ASP A 260 -4.64 9.62 -28.57
N THR A 261 -5.97 9.50 -28.59
CA THR A 261 -6.86 10.67 -28.64
C THR A 261 -7.42 11.02 -27.26
N VAL A 262 -7.49 12.32 -26.98
CA VAL A 262 -8.02 12.86 -25.73
C VAL A 262 -9.08 13.90 -26.10
N LEU A 263 -10.36 13.55 -25.90
CA LEU A 263 -11.47 14.47 -26.09
C LEU A 263 -11.69 15.25 -24.78
N VAL A 264 -11.44 16.55 -24.83
CA VAL A 264 -11.82 17.46 -23.75
C VAL A 264 -13.27 17.86 -23.99
N ARG A 265 -14.20 17.27 -23.23
CA ARG A 265 -15.60 17.67 -23.25
C ARG A 265 -15.75 18.99 -22.49
N PHE A 266 -16.34 19.98 -23.16
CA PHE A 266 -16.78 21.22 -22.54
C PHE A 266 -18.29 21.16 -22.32
N HIS A 267 -18.71 21.53 -21.13
CA HIS A 267 -20.09 21.40 -20.63
C HIS A 267 -20.72 22.79 -20.43
N PRO A 268 -21.16 23.47 -21.51
CA PRO A 268 -21.69 24.83 -21.45
C PRO A 268 -23.03 24.91 -20.70
N GLU A 269 -23.78 23.81 -20.58
CA GLU A 269 -25.03 23.73 -19.82
C GLU A 269 -24.81 23.94 -18.31
N ARG A 270 -23.60 23.68 -17.82
CA ARG A 270 -23.20 23.92 -16.42
C ARG A 270 -22.73 25.36 -16.16
N MET A 271 -22.56 26.17 -17.21
CA MET A 271 -21.91 27.49 -17.12
C MET A 271 -22.63 28.47 -16.19
N GLU A 272 -23.98 28.44 -16.16
CA GLU A 272 -24.78 29.34 -15.32
C GLU A 272 -24.41 29.20 -13.83
N ALA A 273 -24.16 27.98 -13.35
CA ALA A 273 -23.75 27.73 -11.97
C ALA A 273 -22.41 28.40 -11.60
N TYR A 274 -21.60 28.82 -12.58
CA TYR A 274 -20.32 29.52 -12.38
C TYR A 274 -20.38 31.02 -12.68
N MET A 275 -21.41 31.50 -13.39
CA MET A 275 -21.55 32.91 -13.78
C MET A 275 -22.39 33.72 -12.78
N PRO A 276 -21.90 34.86 -12.27
CA PRO A 276 -22.77 35.87 -11.66
C PRO A 276 -23.80 36.37 -12.67
N HIS A 277 -25.07 36.56 -12.26
CA HIS A 277 -26.19 36.87 -13.17
C HIS A 277 -26.03 38.15 -14.03
N TYR A 278 -25.09 39.05 -13.70
CA TYR A 278 -24.77 40.26 -14.45
C TYR A 278 -23.65 40.07 -15.50
N MET A 279 -22.98 38.92 -15.51
CA MET A 279 -22.00 38.57 -16.54
C MET A 279 -22.69 37.95 -17.75
N ARG A 280 -22.16 38.22 -18.95
CA ARG A 280 -22.73 37.77 -20.24
C ARG A 280 -21.69 37.21 -21.20
N TYR A 281 -20.40 37.47 -20.97
CA TYR A 281 -19.31 36.99 -21.80
C TYR A 281 -18.39 36.07 -20.99
N VAL A 282 -18.03 34.91 -21.56
CA VAL A 282 -17.03 33.98 -21.00
C VAL A 282 -15.99 33.67 -22.05
N ARG A 283 -14.71 33.63 -21.66
CA ARG A 283 -13.63 33.07 -22.47
C ARG A 283 -12.89 32.00 -21.66
N CYS A 284 -12.85 30.80 -22.22
CA CYS A 284 -12.07 29.68 -21.69
C CYS A 284 -10.77 29.50 -22.48
N CYS A 285 -9.75 28.96 -21.83
CA CYS A 285 -8.56 28.42 -22.48
C CYS A 285 -8.02 27.21 -21.70
N TYR A 286 -7.24 26.37 -22.40
CA TYR A 286 -6.38 25.39 -21.76
C TYR A 286 -4.91 25.85 -21.79
N GLN A 287 -4.11 25.30 -20.89
CA GLN A 287 -2.67 25.52 -20.79
C GLN A 287 -2.00 24.19 -20.41
N SER A 288 -1.03 23.71 -21.18
CA SER A 288 -0.29 22.47 -20.83
C SER A 288 0.46 22.62 -19.49
N ILE A 289 0.71 21.51 -18.81
CA ILE A 289 1.54 21.42 -17.61
C ILE A 289 2.75 20.57 -17.95
N GLU A 290 3.96 21.11 -17.79
CA GLU A 290 5.20 20.36 -18.06
C GLU A 290 6.21 20.48 -16.90
N ARG A 291 7.10 19.50 -16.75
CA ARG A 291 8.20 19.52 -15.77
C ARG A 291 9.12 20.72 -16.05
N SER A 292 9.66 21.36 -15.01
CA SER A 292 10.57 22.50 -15.17
C SER A 292 11.58 22.63 -14.04
N GLY A 293 12.56 23.53 -14.20
CA GLY A 293 13.68 23.72 -13.28
C GLY A 293 14.88 22.83 -13.59
N THR A 294 15.98 23.09 -12.87
CA THR A 294 17.24 22.35 -12.95
C THR A 294 17.81 22.20 -11.53
N LYS A 295 18.73 21.25 -11.32
CA LYS A 295 19.37 20.99 -10.02
C LYS A 295 18.34 20.89 -8.88
N ASP A 296 18.50 21.67 -7.81
CA ASP A 296 17.65 21.71 -6.63
C ASP A 296 16.18 22.08 -6.91
N LYS A 297 15.85 22.57 -8.11
CA LYS A 297 14.50 23.03 -8.51
C LYS A 297 13.80 22.10 -9.50
N ALA A 298 14.50 21.11 -10.05
CA ALA A 298 13.98 20.20 -11.07
C ALA A 298 12.81 19.31 -10.61
N ASP A 299 12.62 19.16 -9.30
CA ASP A 299 11.49 18.45 -8.66
C ASP A 299 10.59 19.37 -7.82
N LYS A 300 10.77 20.69 -7.95
CA LYS A 300 10.05 21.72 -7.17
C LYS A 300 9.32 22.73 -8.07
N ASN A 301 9.64 22.75 -9.36
CA ASN A 301 9.05 23.63 -10.36
C ASN A 301 8.26 22.87 -11.44
N PHE A 302 7.30 23.57 -12.03
CA PHE A 302 6.56 23.18 -13.22
C PHE A 302 6.38 24.42 -14.11
N TRP A 303 6.18 24.20 -15.41
CA TRP A 303 5.80 25.23 -16.36
C TRP A 303 4.32 25.08 -16.73
N VAL A 304 3.70 26.21 -17.13
CA VAL A 304 2.32 26.26 -17.61
C VAL A 304 2.34 26.96 -18.97
N GLY A 305 1.88 26.26 -20.00
CA GLY A 305 1.93 26.73 -21.39
C GLY A 305 1.00 27.89 -21.72
N GLU A 306 0.98 28.30 -22.99
CA GLU A 306 0.14 29.41 -23.44
C GLU A 306 -1.36 29.10 -23.33
N CYS A 307 -2.17 30.17 -23.20
CA CYS A 307 -3.62 30.11 -23.00
C CYS A 307 -4.36 29.93 -24.33
N VAL A 308 -4.35 28.69 -24.84
CA VAL A 308 -5.02 28.29 -26.08
C VAL A 308 -6.54 28.33 -25.88
N ALA A 309 -7.20 29.28 -26.53
CA ALA A 309 -8.62 29.56 -26.33
C ALA A 309 -9.53 28.48 -26.96
N PHE A 310 -10.66 28.20 -26.31
CA PHE A 310 -11.71 27.32 -26.84
C PHE A 310 -13.10 27.79 -26.39
N ASN A 311 -14.13 27.37 -27.13
CA ASN A 311 -15.54 27.68 -26.88
C ASN A 311 -16.48 26.45 -26.98
N GLN A 312 -15.95 25.29 -27.39
CA GLN A 312 -16.65 24.01 -27.57
C GLN A 312 -15.72 22.87 -27.12
N SER A 313 -16.23 21.63 -27.09
CA SER A 313 -15.42 20.42 -26.89
C SER A 313 -14.37 20.27 -28.00
N PHE A 314 -13.18 19.76 -27.68
CA PHE A 314 -12.06 19.70 -28.63
C PHE A 314 -11.15 18.48 -28.38
N LEU A 315 -10.46 18.02 -29.43
CA LEU A 315 -9.37 17.05 -29.30
C LEU A 315 -8.10 17.77 -28.85
N LEU A 316 -7.47 17.28 -27.78
CA LEU A 316 -6.25 17.85 -27.23
C LEU A 316 -5.04 17.44 -28.11
N PRO A 317 -4.15 18.38 -28.51
CA PRO A 317 -2.97 18.06 -29.32
C PRO A 317 -2.08 16.98 -28.71
N ALA A 318 -1.46 16.13 -29.55
CA ALA A 318 -0.53 15.08 -29.13
C ALA A 318 0.74 15.60 -28.43
N THR A 319 1.02 16.90 -28.55
CA THR A 319 2.11 17.61 -27.85
C THR A 319 1.81 17.89 -26.38
N VAL A 320 0.56 17.83 -25.92
CA VAL A 320 0.21 17.97 -24.50
C VAL A 320 0.23 16.59 -23.86
N ARG A 321 1.23 16.32 -23.02
CA ARG A 321 1.56 14.94 -22.61
C ARG A 321 1.30 14.63 -21.14
N SER A 322 1.75 15.49 -20.23
CA SER A 322 1.69 15.23 -18.78
C SER A 322 0.32 15.58 -18.18
N GLY A 323 -0.26 16.69 -18.62
CA GLY A 323 -1.55 17.20 -18.15
C GLY A 323 -1.80 18.63 -18.62
N PHE A 324 -2.94 19.20 -18.23
CA PHE A 324 -3.29 20.59 -18.55
C PHE A 324 -4.19 21.24 -17.50
N LEU A 325 -4.08 22.57 -17.37
CA LEU A 325 -5.05 23.41 -16.68
C LEU A 325 -6.12 23.89 -17.68
N VAL A 326 -7.37 23.92 -17.26
CA VAL A 326 -8.46 24.66 -17.91
C VAL A 326 -8.78 25.89 -17.05
N ARG A 327 -8.93 27.06 -17.68
CA ARG A 327 -9.30 28.31 -17.01
C ARG A 327 -10.37 29.05 -17.81
N CYS A 328 -11.46 29.44 -17.16
CA CYS A 328 -12.48 30.32 -17.75
C CYS A 328 -12.59 31.63 -16.96
N LYS A 329 -12.60 32.75 -17.69
CA LYS A 329 -12.81 34.10 -17.15
C LYS A 329 -14.08 34.71 -17.75
N ALA A 330 -14.87 35.38 -16.92
CA ALA A 330 -16.13 36.01 -17.31
C ALA A 330 -16.11 37.53 -17.12
N GLY A 331 -16.97 38.21 -17.87
CA GLY A 331 -17.17 39.67 -17.82
C GLY A 331 -18.59 40.08 -18.23
N VAL A 332 -18.89 41.37 -18.09
CA VAL A 332 -20.18 41.96 -18.49
C VAL A 332 -20.29 42.00 -20.02
N SER A 333 -19.16 42.17 -20.71
CA SER A 333 -19.04 42.26 -22.16
C SER A 333 -17.68 41.74 -22.64
N GLU A 334 -17.53 41.52 -23.95
CA GLU A 334 -16.24 41.13 -24.54
C GLU A 334 -15.14 42.18 -24.27
N GLY A 335 -15.46 43.47 -24.40
CA GLY A 335 -14.54 44.57 -24.12
C GLY A 335 -14.30 44.88 -22.64
N SER A 336 -14.81 44.07 -21.70
CA SER A 336 -14.61 44.29 -20.26
C SER A 336 -13.12 44.24 -19.89
N LYS A 337 -12.57 45.38 -19.44
CA LYS A 337 -11.15 45.53 -19.06
C LYS A 337 -10.75 44.60 -17.91
N SER A 338 -11.66 44.33 -16.98
CA SER A 338 -11.52 43.31 -15.94
C SER A 338 -12.39 42.09 -16.27
N LYS A 339 -11.78 40.90 -16.25
CA LYS A 339 -12.49 39.61 -16.42
C LYS A 339 -12.16 38.71 -15.24
N LYS A 340 -13.19 38.33 -14.46
CA LYS A 340 -13.06 37.57 -13.21
C LYS A 340 -12.87 36.09 -13.54
N ALA A 341 -11.96 35.39 -12.87
CA ALA A 341 -11.89 33.93 -12.95
C ALA A 341 -13.17 33.31 -12.34
N ILE A 342 -13.82 32.43 -13.09
CA ILE A 342 -15.04 31.73 -12.64
C ILE A 342 -14.84 30.21 -12.52
N TYR A 343 -13.90 29.64 -13.25
CA TYR A 343 -13.57 28.22 -13.25
C TYR A 343 -12.08 28.02 -13.50
N THR A 344 -11.46 27.15 -12.70
CA THR A 344 -10.14 26.59 -12.94
C THR A 344 -10.19 25.10 -12.60
N ASN A 345 -9.70 24.22 -13.46
CA ASN A 345 -9.55 22.79 -13.18
C ASN A 345 -8.21 22.27 -13.73
N ALA A 346 -7.75 21.13 -13.23
CA ALA A 346 -6.58 20.42 -13.74
C ALA A 346 -7.00 19.00 -14.19
N HIS A 347 -6.44 18.55 -15.30
CA HIS A 347 -6.58 17.19 -15.81
C HIS A 347 -5.19 16.57 -15.99
N ALA A 348 -4.97 15.40 -15.39
CA ALA A 348 -3.77 14.59 -15.62
C ALA A 348 -3.96 13.73 -16.87
N LEU A 349 -2.87 13.28 -17.49
CA LEU A 349 -2.91 12.46 -18.71
C LEU A 349 -1.86 11.35 -18.68
N VAL A 350 -2.24 10.16 -19.14
CA VAL A 350 -1.30 9.10 -19.52
C VAL A 350 -1.37 8.90 -21.03
N ARG A 351 -0.24 8.98 -21.73
CA ARG A 351 -0.15 8.91 -23.21
C ARG A 351 1.09 8.09 -23.62
N PRO A 352 1.08 7.32 -24.72
CA PRO A 352 2.18 6.42 -25.08
C PRO A 352 3.43 7.23 -25.42
N VAL A 353 4.54 6.98 -24.71
CA VAL A 353 5.79 7.75 -24.88
C VAL A 353 6.66 7.09 -25.97
N PRO A 354 7.09 7.80 -27.02
CA PRO A 354 7.81 7.20 -28.16
C PRO A 354 9.06 6.41 -27.75
N SER A 355 9.92 6.97 -26.90
CA SER A 355 11.12 6.29 -26.41
C SER A 355 10.84 5.06 -25.53
N VAL A 356 9.64 4.96 -24.93
CA VAL A 356 9.18 3.78 -24.17
C VAL A 356 8.68 2.71 -25.13
N GLN A 357 7.92 3.08 -26.16
CA GLN A 357 7.50 2.17 -27.22
C GLN A 357 8.72 1.60 -27.98
N GLU A 358 9.71 2.43 -28.29
CA GLU A 358 11.03 1.99 -28.80
C GLU A 358 11.79 1.09 -27.81
N ARG A 359 11.60 1.24 -26.50
CA ARG A 359 12.24 0.40 -25.46
C ARG A 359 11.55 -0.95 -25.34
N ILE A 360 10.22 -1.00 -25.32
CA ILE A 360 9.41 -2.22 -25.33
C ILE A 360 9.68 -3.02 -26.61
N ALA A 361 9.63 -2.37 -27.78
CA ALA A 361 9.83 -3.02 -29.07
C ALA A 361 11.19 -3.76 -29.21
N ARG A 362 12.23 -3.34 -28.47
CA ARG A 362 13.53 -4.04 -28.41
C ARG A 362 13.49 -5.40 -27.70
N PHE A 363 12.41 -5.71 -26.99
CA PHE A 363 12.16 -7.00 -26.33
C PHE A 363 11.11 -7.87 -27.04
N ASN A 364 10.46 -7.35 -28.09
CA ASN A 364 9.53 -8.14 -28.90
C ASN A 364 10.29 -9.29 -29.59
N GLY A 365 9.79 -10.52 -29.46
CA GLY A 365 10.46 -11.72 -29.93
C GLY A 365 11.69 -12.16 -29.11
N ARG A 366 11.95 -11.55 -27.94
CA ARG A 366 13.03 -11.96 -27.01
C ARG A 366 12.57 -12.56 -25.69
N ALA A 367 11.27 -12.48 -25.38
CA ALA A 367 10.71 -13.07 -24.17
C ALA A 367 10.20 -14.48 -24.48
N GLU A 368 10.83 -15.50 -23.89
CA GLU A 368 10.37 -16.90 -23.97
C GLU A 368 9.10 -17.14 -23.14
N LYS A 369 8.87 -16.30 -22.13
CA LYS A 369 7.71 -16.32 -21.22
C LYS A 369 6.90 -15.03 -21.33
N ARG A 370 5.62 -15.11 -20.92
CA ARG A 370 4.76 -13.92 -20.81
C ARG A 370 5.23 -13.04 -19.65
N PRO A 371 5.66 -11.78 -19.87
CA PRO A 371 6.05 -10.90 -18.78
C PRO A 371 4.82 -10.51 -17.96
N LEU A 372 4.93 -10.65 -16.64
CA LEU A 372 3.90 -10.23 -15.68
C LEU A 372 4.05 -8.73 -15.38
N SER A 373 3.02 -7.94 -15.66
CA SER A 373 2.95 -6.52 -15.27
C SER A 373 2.67 -6.37 -13.78
N VAL A 374 3.12 -5.26 -13.18
CA VAL A 374 3.02 -4.97 -11.75
C VAL A 374 2.36 -3.60 -11.52
N LEU A 375 1.24 -3.61 -10.79
CA LEU A 375 0.55 -2.41 -10.32
C LEU A 375 0.60 -2.33 -8.79
N MET A 376 1.32 -1.38 -8.23
CA MET A 376 1.41 -1.16 -6.79
C MET A 376 0.55 0.03 -6.39
N ILE A 377 -0.52 -0.23 -5.62
CA ILE A 377 -1.46 0.76 -5.11
C ILE A 377 -1.30 0.85 -3.60
N GLY A 378 -0.88 2.01 -3.11
CA GLY A 378 -0.50 2.21 -1.72
C GLY A 378 -1.29 3.30 -1.01
N ILE A 379 -1.56 3.07 0.28
CA ILE A 379 -2.17 4.05 1.18
C ILE A 379 -1.30 4.17 2.44
N ASP A 380 -0.88 5.38 2.78
CA ASP A 380 -0.05 5.66 3.96
C ASP A 380 -0.83 5.40 5.27
N SER A 381 -0.13 4.92 6.31
CA SER A 381 -0.64 4.85 7.69
C SER A 381 -1.84 3.94 7.99
N ILE A 382 -2.21 2.99 7.12
CA ILE A 382 -3.34 2.07 7.38
C ILE A 382 -2.85 0.70 7.86
N SER A 383 -3.11 0.41 9.13
CA SER A 383 -2.91 -0.93 9.70
C SER A 383 -3.89 -1.95 9.11
N ARG A 384 -3.52 -3.24 9.18
CA ARG A 384 -4.44 -4.36 8.88
C ARG A 384 -5.78 -4.24 9.63
N LEU A 385 -5.73 -3.83 10.90
CA LEU A 385 -6.93 -3.68 11.73
C LEU A 385 -7.74 -2.42 11.37
N ASN A 386 -7.07 -1.35 10.94
CA ASN A 386 -7.70 -0.11 10.51
C ASN A 386 -8.39 -0.27 9.15
N LEU A 387 -7.81 -1.02 8.21
CA LEU A 387 -8.49 -1.42 6.98
C LEU A 387 -9.83 -2.11 7.30
N ILE A 388 -9.83 -3.11 8.17
CA ILE A 388 -11.03 -3.89 8.54
C ILE A 388 -12.06 -3.02 9.31
N ARG A 389 -11.59 -2.13 10.19
CA ARG A 389 -12.43 -1.26 11.05
C ARG A 389 -13.03 -0.07 10.30
N ALA A 390 -12.24 0.58 9.45
CA ALA A 390 -12.60 1.84 8.80
C ALA A 390 -13.14 1.63 7.39
N MET A 391 -12.58 0.68 6.63
CA MET A 391 -13.00 0.38 5.25
C MET A 391 -13.55 -1.06 5.12
N PRO A 392 -14.63 -1.42 5.84
CA PRO A 392 -15.15 -2.78 5.88
C PRO A 392 -15.64 -3.32 4.53
N HIS A 393 -16.18 -2.49 3.63
CA HIS A 393 -16.61 -2.95 2.30
C HIS A 393 -15.41 -3.28 1.40
N THR A 394 -14.35 -2.47 1.46
CA THR A 394 -13.07 -2.72 0.77
C THR A 394 -12.40 -3.99 1.31
N ALA A 395 -12.34 -4.13 2.64
CA ALA A 395 -11.82 -5.33 3.29
C ALA A 395 -12.61 -6.59 2.90
N GLN A 396 -13.95 -6.52 2.90
CA GLN A 396 -14.81 -7.63 2.52
C GLN A 396 -14.68 -8.00 1.03
N HIS A 397 -14.54 -7.03 0.12
CA HIS A 397 -14.25 -7.29 -1.29
C HIS A 397 -12.94 -8.10 -1.41
N LEU A 398 -11.84 -7.65 -0.80
CA LEU A 398 -10.53 -8.30 -0.89
C LEU A 398 -10.55 -9.74 -0.35
N TYR A 399 -11.29 -9.99 0.73
CA TYR A 399 -11.48 -11.33 1.27
C TYR A 399 -12.37 -12.25 0.42
N ASN A 400 -13.26 -11.68 -0.40
CA ASN A 400 -14.21 -12.44 -1.22
C ASN A 400 -13.68 -12.73 -2.63
N THR A 401 -12.94 -11.82 -3.25
CA THR A 401 -12.49 -11.96 -4.66
C THR A 401 -11.20 -12.79 -4.82
N GLY A 402 -10.56 -13.21 -3.72
CA GLY A 402 -9.44 -14.16 -3.78
C GLY A 402 -8.05 -13.52 -3.85
N TRP A 403 -7.85 -12.41 -3.13
CA TRP A 403 -6.54 -11.79 -2.90
C TRP A 403 -5.74 -12.51 -1.80
N PHE A 404 -4.41 -12.57 -1.97
CA PHE A 404 -3.49 -13.16 -1.00
C PHE A 404 -3.06 -12.11 0.05
N GLU A 405 -3.78 -12.05 1.17
CA GLU A 405 -3.41 -11.28 2.38
C GLU A 405 -2.15 -11.84 3.06
N LEU A 406 -1.19 -10.98 3.41
CA LEU A 406 -0.03 -11.34 4.24
C LEU A 406 -0.25 -10.85 5.68
N LYS A 407 -0.84 -11.69 6.55
CA LYS A 407 -1.24 -11.28 7.92
C LYS A 407 -0.07 -10.94 8.84
N GLY A 408 1.11 -11.49 8.56
CA GLY A 408 2.35 -11.24 9.30
C GLY A 408 3.30 -10.24 8.64
N TYR A 409 2.79 -9.39 7.73
CA TYR A 409 3.59 -8.34 7.10
C TYR A 409 3.92 -7.24 8.12
N ASN A 410 5.20 -7.17 8.51
CA ASN A 410 5.74 -6.29 9.54
C ASN A 410 6.59 -5.19 8.88
N LYS A 411 6.38 -3.93 9.26
CA LYS A 411 7.23 -2.81 8.80
C LYS A 411 8.66 -2.94 9.32
N ILE A 412 9.62 -2.21 8.72
CA ILE A 412 11.04 -2.21 9.15
C ILE A 412 11.52 -0.88 9.77
N ASP A 413 10.81 0.25 9.64
CA ASP A 413 11.21 1.51 10.30
C ASP A 413 10.04 2.51 10.51
N ASP A 414 10.35 3.69 11.04
CA ASP A 414 9.45 4.69 11.61
C ASP A 414 8.43 5.28 10.61
N ASN A 415 8.77 5.57 9.34
CA ASN A 415 7.87 6.21 8.35
C ASN A 415 7.90 5.59 6.93
N THR A 416 7.05 6.11 6.04
CA THR A 416 6.96 5.89 4.59
C THR A 416 8.32 5.77 3.90
N TYR A 417 9.24 6.72 4.11
CA TYR A 417 10.50 6.75 3.36
C TYR A 417 11.35 5.48 3.53
N PRO A 418 11.77 5.06 4.74
CA PRO A 418 12.56 3.84 4.88
C PRO A 418 11.80 2.55 4.51
N ASN A 419 10.48 2.46 4.77
CA ASN A 419 9.71 1.27 4.40
C ASN A 419 9.55 1.13 2.87
N LEU A 420 9.28 2.23 2.15
CA LEU A 420 9.29 2.23 0.69
C LEU A 420 10.70 2.08 0.11
N MET A 421 11.75 2.63 0.74
CA MET A 421 13.14 2.39 0.30
C MET A 421 13.53 0.91 0.43
N ALA A 422 13.11 0.22 1.49
CA ALA A 422 13.30 -1.22 1.64
C ALA A 422 12.64 -2.01 0.50
N ILE A 423 11.38 -1.70 0.15
CA ILE A 423 10.68 -2.29 -1.01
C ILE A 423 11.36 -1.95 -2.33
N LEU A 424 11.73 -0.69 -2.53
CA LEU A 424 12.12 -0.18 -3.85
C LEU A 424 13.62 -0.30 -4.15
N THR A 425 14.48 -0.49 -3.14
CA THR A 425 15.95 -0.56 -3.33
C THR A 425 16.61 -1.71 -2.56
N GLY A 426 15.91 -2.33 -1.60
CA GLY A 426 16.49 -3.33 -0.71
C GLY A 426 17.39 -2.73 0.38
N TYR A 427 17.36 -1.41 0.58
CA TYR A 427 18.18 -0.68 1.55
C TYR A 427 17.38 -0.27 2.78
N ASN A 428 18.00 -0.33 3.97
CA ASN A 428 17.53 0.35 5.16
C ASN A 428 17.83 1.86 5.09
N ASN A 429 17.30 2.63 6.05
CA ASN A 429 17.46 4.08 6.08
C ASN A 429 18.93 4.54 6.08
N SER A 430 19.79 3.88 6.88
CA SER A 430 21.21 4.24 7.00
C SER A 430 21.98 4.01 5.69
N LEU A 431 21.73 2.87 5.03
CA LEU A 431 22.37 2.52 3.75
C LEU A 431 21.88 3.42 2.60
N ALA A 432 20.60 3.79 2.59
CA ALA A 432 20.06 4.76 1.64
C ALA A 432 20.73 6.14 1.79
N TYR A 433 20.87 6.64 3.02
CA TYR A 433 21.52 7.93 3.27
C TYR A 433 23.04 7.94 3.03
N SER A 434 23.72 6.78 3.07
CA SER A 434 25.16 6.68 2.79
C SER A 434 25.49 6.46 1.31
N ILE A 435 24.69 5.69 0.56
CA ILE A 435 24.92 5.43 -0.87
C ILE A 435 24.30 6.50 -1.77
N CYS A 436 23.05 6.90 -1.50
CA CYS A 436 22.26 7.70 -2.43
C CYS A 436 21.48 8.83 -1.70
N ASN A 437 22.25 9.63 -0.95
CA ASN A 437 21.76 10.58 0.05
C ASN A 437 20.66 11.53 -0.48
N PRO A 438 19.42 11.45 0.03
CA PRO A 438 18.29 12.20 -0.52
C PRO A 438 18.30 13.71 -0.18
N ARG A 439 19.22 14.17 0.66
CA ARG A 439 19.45 15.59 0.93
C ARG A 439 20.43 16.23 -0.06
N SER A 440 21.16 15.42 -0.83
CA SER A 440 22.08 15.86 -1.89
C SER A 440 21.38 15.89 -3.25
N VAL A 441 21.64 16.94 -4.03
CA VAL A 441 21.00 17.15 -5.34
C VAL A 441 21.54 16.14 -6.36
N GLY A 442 20.65 15.38 -7.00
CA GLY A 442 21.03 14.39 -8.01
C GLY A 442 21.63 13.10 -7.44
N GLN A 443 21.40 12.79 -6.17
CA GLN A 443 21.91 11.57 -5.51
C GLN A 443 20.85 10.51 -5.26
N LEU A 444 19.55 10.85 -5.28
CA LEU A 444 18.49 9.83 -5.33
C LEU A 444 18.61 8.97 -6.60
N GLU A 445 19.05 9.58 -7.70
CA GLU A 445 19.31 8.90 -8.97
C GLU A 445 20.44 7.86 -8.91
N GLU A 446 21.22 7.79 -7.83
CA GLU A 446 22.21 6.71 -7.62
C GLU A 446 21.59 5.48 -6.92
N CYS A 447 20.41 5.60 -6.29
CA CYS A 447 19.77 4.45 -5.65
C CYS A 447 19.38 3.36 -6.68
N PRO A 448 19.47 2.05 -6.35
CA PRO A 448 19.07 0.96 -7.24
C PRO A 448 17.55 0.75 -7.20
N PHE A 449 16.78 1.76 -7.61
CA PHE A 449 15.31 1.71 -7.63
C PHE A 449 14.78 0.61 -8.56
N LEU A 450 13.81 -0.18 -8.10
CA LEU A 450 13.16 -1.26 -8.85
C LEU A 450 12.67 -0.81 -10.22
N TRP A 451 12.07 0.38 -10.33
CA TRP A 451 11.59 0.91 -11.60
C TRP A 451 12.69 1.05 -12.65
N LYS A 452 13.98 1.21 -12.28
CA LYS A 452 15.10 1.14 -13.23
C LYS A 452 15.22 -0.26 -13.82
N TYR A 453 15.32 -1.30 -12.98
CA TYR A 453 15.42 -2.69 -13.44
C TYR A 453 14.24 -3.08 -14.36
N PHE A 454 13.01 -2.67 -14.00
CA PHE A 454 11.84 -2.86 -14.87
C PHE A 454 11.97 -2.08 -16.20
N ALA A 455 12.32 -0.80 -16.17
CA ALA A 455 12.51 0.01 -17.38
C ALA A 455 13.58 -0.56 -18.31
N ASP A 456 14.74 -0.92 -17.77
CA ASP A 456 15.88 -1.51 -18.49
C ASP A 456 15.52 -2.88 -19.08
N SER A 457 14.65 -3.64 -18.40
CA SER A 457 14.04 -4.89 -18.89
C SER A 457 12.85 -4.66 -19.85
N GLY A 458 12.68 -3.45 -20.37
CA GLY A 458 11.68 -3.15 -21.40
C GLY A 458 10.23 -3.10 -20.91
N TYR A 459 10.01 -2.71 -19.65
CA TYR A 459 8.68 -2.37 -19.12
C TYR A 459 8.43 -0.85 -19.23
N ALA A 460 7.17 -0.42 -19.34
CA ALA A 460 6.78 0.98 -19.10
C ALA A 460 6.71 1.27 -17.58
N THR A 461 7.09 2.46 -17.13
CA THR A 461 7.16 2.78 -15.69
C THR A 461 6.36 4.01 -15.26
N ALA A 462 5.73 3.94 -14.09
CA ALA A 462 4.97 5.04 -13.50
C ALA A 462 5.24 5.24 -12.00
N TYR A 463 5.21 6.50 -11.57
CA TYR A 463 5.14 6.86 -10.15
C TYR A 463 4.26 8.10 -9.94
N ALA A 464 3.32 8.02 -8.99
CA ALA A 464 2.43 9.10 -8.60
C ALA A 464 2.18 9.12 -7.08
N GLU A 465 2.06 10.33 -6.51
CA GLU A 465 1.79 10.53 -5.09
C GLU A 465 1.04 11.86 -4.85
N ASP A 466 0.02 11.85 -3.97
CA ASP A 466 -0.71 13.05 -3.56
C ASP A 466 -0.04 13.82 -2.39
N GLU A 467 -0.54 15.03 -2.10
CA GLU A 467 0.08 16.00 -1.17
C GLU A 467 1.57 16.22 -1.47
N ALA A 468 1.85 16.96 -2.55
CA ALA A 468 3.18 17.23 -3.09
C ALA A 468 4.11 17.97 -2.10
N SER A 469 3.55 18.50 -1.01
CA SER A 469 4.25 19.09 0.13
C SER A 469 4.89 18.06 1.07
N ILE A 470 4.33 16.84 1.17
CA ILE A 470 4.85 15.73 2.01
C ILE A 470 5.29 14.49 1.23
N ASN A 471 5.14 14.48 -0.10
CA ASN A 471 5.63 13.42 -1.00
C ASN A 471 6.94 12.75 -0.52
N THR A 472 6.96 11.42 -0.50
CA THR A 472 8.00 10.56 0.10
C THR A 472 9.44 11.00 -0.21
N PHE A 473 9.76 11.26 -1.48
CA PHE A 473 11.11 11.64 -1.95
C PHE A 473 11.39 13.15 -1.91
N ASN A 474 10.43 13.97 -1.46
CA ASN A 474 10.51 15.43 -1.48
C ASN A 474 10.39 16.06 -0.08
N TYR A 475 9.73 15.41 0.89
CA TYR A 475 9.63 15.96 2.26
C TYR A 475 11.00 16.08 2.92
N HIS A 476 11.46 17.33 3.09
CA HIS A 476 12.81 17.79 3.45
C HIS A 476 13.97 17.30 2.55
N LYS A 477 13.65 16.62 1.45
CA LYS A 477 14.59 16.02 0.50
C LYS A 477 14.67 16.85 -0.78
N GLN A 478 15.66 16.59 -1.64
CA GLN A 478 15.80 17.38 -2.87
C GLN A 478 14.79 16.99 -3.95
N GLY A 479 14.28 15.75 -3.91
CA GLY A 479 13.62 15.14 -5.05
C GLY A 479 14.61 14.76 -6.15
N PHE A 480 14.08 14.33 -7.29
CA PHE A 480 14.85 13.89 -8.44
C PHE A 480 15.18 15.05 -9.39
N VAL A 481 16.41 15.10 -9.92
CA VAL A 481 16.79 16.01 -11.01
C VAL A 481 16.35 15.45 -12.36
N VAL A 482 16.61 14.17 -12.60
CA VAL A 482 16.10 13.41 -13.75
C VAL A 482 14.74 12.79 -13.37
N GLN A 483 13.79 12.68 -14.31
CA GLN A 483 12.49 12.06 -14.00
C GLN A 483 12.68 10.57 -13.66
N PRO A 484 12.16 10.07 -12.52
CA PRO A 484 12.48 8.72 -12.02
C PRO A 484 11.84 7.59 -12.83
N THR A 485 10.70 7.87 -13.48
CA THR A 485 9.84 6.94 -14.21
C THR A 485 9.36 7.58 -15.50
N ASP A 486 8.89 6.79 -16.47
CA ASP A 486 8.43 7.34 -17.76
C ASP A 486 7.18 8.22 -17.61
N HIS A 487 6.29 7.83 -16.69
CA HIS A 487 5.11 8.59 -16.26
C HIS A 487 5.33 9.08 -14.84
N TYR A 488 5.21 10.39 -14.63
CA TYR A 488 5.47 10.99 -13.32
C TYR A 488 4.47 12.10 -13.03
N PHE A 489 3.62 11.88 -12.03
CA PHE A 489 2.47 12.76 -11.76
C PHE A 489 2.86 14.12 -11.15
N ARG A 490 4.05 14.23 -10.53
CA ARG A 490 4.43 15.38 -9.68
C ARG A 490 4.33 16.76 -10.35
N PRO A 491 4.65 16.99 -11.65
CA PRO A 491 4.41 18.27 -12.30
C PRO A 491 2.92 18.67 -12.30
N VAL A 492 2.02 17.70 -12.47
CA VAL A 492 0.56 17.90 -12.39
C VAL A 492 0.13 18.13 -10.94
N ALA A 493 0.67 17.38 -9.97
CA ALA A 493 0.44 17.60 -8.54
C ALA A 493 0.75 19.04 -8.11
N LEU A 494 1.98 19.51 -8.38
CA LEU A 494 2.43 20.87 -8.09
C LEU A 494 1.59 21.94 -8.83
N ALA A 495 1.20 21.67 -10.08
CA ALA A 495 0.35 22.56 -10.85
C ALA A 495 -1.08 22.64 -10.33
N ALA A 496 -1.69 21.51 -9.97
CA ALA A 496 -3.03 21.45 -9.42
C ALA A 496 -3.09 22.16 -8.05
N GLU A 497 -2.18 21.83 -7.13
CA GLU A 497 -2.13 22.44 -5.79
C GLU A 497 -1.93 23.96 -5.79
N LYS A 498 -1.15 24.49 -6.73
CA LYS A 498 -0.90 25.93 -6.85
C LYS A 498 -2.03 26.70 -7.55
N ASN A 499 -2.98 26.01 -8.20
CA ASN A 499 -3.98 26.66 -9.07
C ASN A 499 -5.45 26.30 -8.75
N LEU A 500 -5.71 25.26 -7.96
CA LEU A 500 -7.04 24.80 -7.59
C LEU A 500 -7.38 25.12 -6.14
N SER A 501 -8.66 25.20 -5.82
CA SER A 501 -9.14 25.34 -4.45
C SER A 501 -8.87 24.07 -3.65
N LYS A 502 -8.07 24.17 -2.59
CA LYS A 502 -7.91 23.13 -1.58
C LYS A 502 -9.07 23.19 -0.57
N LYS A 503 -9.58 22.03 -0.12
CA LYS A 503 -10.22 21.91 1.21
C LYS A 503 -9.36 20.97 2.06
N LEU A 504 -9.10 21.37 3.30
CA LEU A 504 -8.29 20.58 4.22
C LEU A 504 -9.19 19.70 5.10
N LYS A 505 -8.74 18.47 5.35
CA LYS A 505 -9.23 17.61 6.45
C LYS A 505 -8.01 17.15 7.24
N ASN A 506 -8.06 17.24 8.56
CA ASN A 506 -6.94 16.90 9.46
C ASN A 506 -5.57 17.38 8.94
N SER A 507 -5.51 18.66 8.57
CA SER A 507 -4.34 19.37 8.02
C SER A 507 -3.81 18.92 6.63
N LEU A 508 -4.47 17.99 5.94
CA LEU A 508 -4.09 17.49 4.61
C LEU A 508 -5.07 17.93 3.51
N THR A 509 -4.62 17.99 2.26
CA THR A 509 -5.43 18.41 1.09
C THR A 509 -6.39 17.30 0.64
N PHE A 510 -7.42 17.03 1.45
CA PHE A 510 -8.46 16.04 1.14
C PHE A 510 -9.15 16.30 -0.21
N CYS A 511 -9.53 17.56 -0.48
CA CYS A 511 -10.09 17.98 -1.76
C CYS A 511 -9.14 18.89 -2.54
N LEU A 512 -9.04 18.63 -3.85
CA LEU A 512 -8.30 19.46 -4.78
C LEU A 512 -9.18 19.79 -6.00
N GLY A 513 -9.64 21.04 -6.08
CA GLY A 513 -10.59 21.47 -7.10
C GLY A 513 -11.98 20.87 -6.90
N TYR A 514 -12.38 19.95 -7.78
CA TYR A 514 -13.73 19.38 -7.84
C TYR A 514 -13.83 17.94 -7.31
N GLN A 515 -12.71 17.28 -7.04
CA GLN A 515 -12.61 15.88 -6.62
C GLN A 515 -11.66 15.73 -5.41
N ASN A 516 -11.62 14.55 -4.79
CA ASN A 516 -10.65 14.28 -3.73
C ASN A 516 -9.26 14.13 -4.35
N TYR A 517 -8.21 14.41 -3.59
CA TYR A 517 -6.87 14.39 -4.17
C TYR A 517 -6.43 12.96 -4.53
N ALA A 518 -6.65 12.00 -3.64
CA ALA A 518 -6.44 10.57 -3.90
C ALA A 518 -7.15 10.07 -5.19
N ASP A 519 -8.31 10.64 -5.56
CA ASP A 519 -9.03 10.27 -6.80
C ASP A 519 -8.19 10.51 -8.06
N TYR A 520 -7.34 11.54 -8.07
CA TYR A 520 -6.41 11.78 -9.17
C TYR A 520 -5.39 10.64 -9.29
N ILE A 521 -4.88 10.14 -8.17
CA ILE A 521 -3.86 9.10 -8.14
C ILE A 521 -4.45 7.75 -8.59
N TYR A 522 -5.62 7.38 -8.09
CA TYR A 522 -6.28 6.14 -8.49
C TYR A 522 -6.76 6.15 -9.94
N GLN A 523 -7.27 7.28 -10.45
CA GLN A 523 -7.62 7.37 -11.86
C GLN A 523 -6.37 7.28 -12.75
N TYR A 524 -5.29 7.98 -12.39
CA TYR A 524 -4.00 7.91 -13.08
C TYR A 524 -3.40 6.49 -13.08
N ALA A 525 -3.63 5.71 -12.02
CA ALA A 525 -3.25 4.30 -11.93
C ALA A 525 -4.03 3.40 -12.91
N LEU A 526 -5.35 3.53 -12.95
CA LEU A 526 -6.20 2.80 -13.89
C LEU A 526 -5.87 3.17 -15.34
N ASP A 527 -5.70 4.46 -15.63
CA ASP A 527 -5.43 4.96 -16.98
C ASP A 527 -4.04 4.54 -17.48
N PHE A 528 -3.04 4.45 -16.59
CA PHE A 528 -1.74 3.86 -16.91
C PHE A 528 -1.83 2.36 -17.21
N ALA A 529 -2.52 1.60 -16.36
CA ALA A 529 -2.69 0.17 -16.57
C ALA A 529 -3.48 -0.15 -17.85
N VAL A 530 -4.46 0.67 -18.25
CA VAL A 530 -5.20 0.54 -19.52
C VAL A 530 -4.36 0.98 -20.72
N GLN A 531 -3.54 2.04 -20.59
CA GLN A 531 -2.64 2.49 -21.66
C GLN A 531 -1.63 1.40 -22.04
N TYR A 532 -1.06 0.71 -21.06
CA TYR A 532 -0.06 -0.33 -21.26
C TYR A 532 -0.65 -1.74 -21.10
N ARG A 533 -1.96 -1.95 -21.28
CA ARG A 533 -2.61 -3.28 -21.06
C ARG A 533 -2.11 -4.41 -21.96
N ASN A 534 -1.47 -4.07 -23.08
CA ASN A 534 -0.85 -5.00 -24.03
C ASN A 534 0.67 -5.11 -23.85
N ASP A 535 1.26 -4.25 -23.01
CA ASP A 535 2.70 -4.09 -22.80
C ASP A 535 3.06 -4.46 -21.34
N PRO A 536 4.30 -4.90 -21.07
CA PRO A 536 4.76 -5.07 -19.70
C PRO A 536 4.93 -3.70 -19.01
N TYR A 537 4.44 -3.55 -17.78
CA TYR A 537 4.54 -2.29 -17.02
C TYR A 537 4.81 -2.49 -15.53
N PHE A 538 5.43 -1.49 -14.88
CA PHE A 538 5.60 -1.38 -13.44
C PHE A 538 5.13 0.01 -12.98
N GLY A 539 4.21 0.10 -12.03
CA GLY A 539 3.74 1.40 -11.53
C GLY A 539 3.52 1.44 -10.02
N LEU A 540 3.94 2.53 -9.37
CA LEU A 540 3.67 2.82 -7.96
C LEU A 540 2.77 4.05 -7.83
N PHE A 541 1.61 3.89 -7.18
CA PHE A 541 0.63 4.93 -6.99
C PHE A 541 0.30 5.02 -5.51
N TRP A 542 0.68 6.13 -4.86
CA TRP A 542 0.68 6.30 -3.41
C TRP A 542 -0.27 7.42 -2.95
N THR A 543 -0.94 7.24 -1.82
CA THR A 543 -1.92 8.22 -1.30
C THR A 543 -1.79 8.44 0.20
N ASN A 544 -1.88 9.71 0.60
CA ASN A 544 -1.63 10.22 1.94
C ASN A 544 -2.86 10.95 2.52
N THR A 545 -3.64 11.60 1.65
CA THR A 545 -4.59 12.69 1.99
C THR A 545 -5.85 12.31 2.78
N PHE A 546 -6.09 11.02 3.04
CA PHE A 546 -7.29 10.52 3.72
C PHE A 546 -6.99 9.47 4.80
N SER A 547 -5.73 9.38 5.26
CA SER A 547 -5.29 8.33 6.19
C SER A 547 -4.15 8.74 7.14
N HIS A 548 -3.19 9.56 6.68
CA HIS A 548 -1.93 9.81 7.40
C HIS A 548 -2.10 10.45 8.81
N ASN A 549 -3.16 11.23 9.05
CA ASN A 549 -3.30 12.02 10.29
C ASN A 549 -4.42 11.56 11.26
N ASP A 550 -5.43 10.81 10.83
CA ASP A 550 -6.49 10.31 11.73
C ASP A 550 -6.97 8.90 11.34
N ILE A 551 -7.24 8.07 12.35
CA ILE A 551 -7.67 6.68 12.23
C ILE A 551 -9.09 6.52 11.65
N SER A 552 -9.86 7.60 11.67
CA SER A 552 -11.26 7.70 11.27
C SER A 552 -11.41 8.07 9.79
N ASP A 553 -10.49 8.88 9.27
CA ASP A 553 -10.55 9.42 7.90
C ASP A 553 -10.72 8.36 6.78
N PRO A 554 -10.07 7.18 6.82
CA PRO A 554 -10.25 6.15 5.81
C PRO A 554 -11.70 5.70 5.63
N SER A 555 -12.53 5.78 6.69
CA SER A 555 -13.94 5.38 6.59
C SER A 555 -14.80 6.28 5.70
N SER A 556 -14.34 7.50 5.44
CA SER A 556 -14.98 8.38 4.44
C SER A 556 -14.74 7.93 2.99
N MET A 557 -13.78 7.03 2.75
CA MET A 557 -13.36 6.61 1.40
C MET A 557 -13.66 5.14 1.07
N ASP A 558 -14.25 4.36 1.98
CA ASP A 558 -14.43 2.91 1.83
C ASP A 558 -15.13 2.48 0.51
N LEU A 559 -16.37 2.90 0.28
CA LEU A 559 -17.11 2.57 -0.94
C LEU A 559 -16.42 3.10 -2.22
N ARG A 560 -15.52 4.08 -2.07
CA ARG A 560 -14.73 4.66 -3.16
C ARG A 560 -13.48 3.84 -3.45
N MET A 561 -12.85 3.26 -2.43
CA MET A 561 -11.77 2.29 -2.58
C MET A 561 -12.26 0.96 -3.15
N LYS A 562 -13.41 0.46 -2.68
CA LYS A 562 -14.07 -0.69 -3.31
C LYS A 562 -14.31 -0.43 -4.81
N TYR A 563 -14.89 0.71 -5.17
CA TYR A 563 -15.09 1.10 -6.58
C TYR A 563 -13.79 1.07 -7.39
N TYR A 564 -12.68 1.60 -6.85
CA TYR A 564 -11.40 1.56 -7.57
C TYR A 564 -10.82 0.14 -7.72
N LEU A 565 -11.13 -0.81 -6.81
CA LEU A 565 -10.81 -2.23 -6.98
C LEU A 565 -11.71 -2.89 -8.03
N ASP A 566 -13.03 -2.66 -7.97
CA ASP A 566 -14.01 -3.15 -8.97
C ASP A 566 -13.61 -2.70 -10.39
N GLN A 567 -13.17 -1.44 -10.53
CA GLN A 567 -12.68 -0.89 -11.79
C GLN A 567 -11.39 -1.56 -12.33
N MET A 568 -10.61 -2.28 -11.52
CA MET A 568 -9.48 -3.07 -12.02
C MET A 568 -9.95 -4.37 -12.69
N GLU A 569 -11.05 -4.95 -12.21
CA GLU A 569 -11.68 -6.13 -12.80
C GLU A 569 -12.40 -5.75 -14.10
N GLU A 570 -13.28 -4.74 -14.05
CA GLU A 570 -14.05 -4.26 -15.22
C GLU A 570 -13.17 -3.82 -16.40
N ARG A 571 -11.99 -3.25 -16.12
CA ARG A 571 -11.03 -2.80 -17.15
C ARG A 571 -10.04 -3.89 -17.58
N GLY A 572 -10.17 -5.12 -17.07
CA GLY A 572 -9.31 -6.26 -17.40
C GLY A 572 -7.88 -6.16 -16.86
N ILE A 573 -7.59 -5.22 -15.95
CA ILE A 573 -6.26 -5.01 -15.36
C ILE A 573 -5.87 -6.25 -14.52
N LEU A 574 -6.82 -6.80 -13.76
CA LEU A 574 -6.62 -8.03 -12.99
C LEU A 574 -6.32 -9.27 -13.84
N ASN A 575 -6.58 -9.25 -15.15
CA ASN A 575 -6.34 -10.39 -16.05
C ASN A 575 -4.89 -10.43 -16.58
N ASN A 576 -4.17 -9.30 -16.53
CA ASN A 576 -2.85 -9.14 -17.13
C ASN A 576 -1.74 -8.83 -16.10
N SER A 577 -2.11 -8.45 -14.87
CA SER A 577 -1.19 -7.80 -13.95
C SER A 577 -1.25 -8.40 -12.54
N MET A 578 -0.09 -8.54 -11.90
CA MET A 578 0.01 -8.62 -10.45
C MET A 578 -0.34 -7.26 -9.87
N VAL A 579 -1.23 -7.23 -8.87
CA VAL A 579 -1.58 -6.01 -8.15
C VAL A 579 -1.18 -6.16 -6.69
N VAL A 580 -0.43 -5.19 -6.16
CA VAL A 580 -0.08 -5.13 -4.74
C VAL A 580 -0.87 -3.98 -4.14
N PHE A 581 -1.89 -4.29 -3.33
CA PHE A 581 -2.64 -3.32 -2.56
C PHE A 581 -2.13 -3.35 -1.12
N PHE A 582 -1.46 -2.29 -0.68
CA PHE A 582 -0.66 -2.32 0.55
C PHE A 582 -0.58 -0.99 1.30
N SER A 583 -0.04 -1.06 2.52
CA SER A 583 0.41 0.07 3.31
C SER A 583 1.84 -0.19 3.82
N ASP A 584 2.47 0.85 4.37
CA ASP A 584 3.86 0.92 4.83
C ASP A 584 3.98 0.86 6.36
N HIS A 585 3.02 1.46 7.08
CA HIS A 585 2.81 1.39 8.51
C HIS A 585 1.34 1.65 8.87
N GLY A 586 0.97 1.53 10.14
CA GLY A 586 -0.29 2.11 10.64
C GLY A 586 -0.10 3.56 11.11
N LEU A 587 -1.15 4.16 11.69
CA LEU A 587 -1.13 5.56 12.14
C LEU A 587 -0.01 5.83 13.15
N ARG A 588 0.99 6.63 12.75
CA ARG A 588 2.22 6.94 13.51
C ARG A 588 2.05 7.73 14.80
N PHE A 589 0.99 8.53 14.93
CA PHE A 589 0.87 9.60 15.92
C PHE A 589 -0.48 9.59 16.64
N GLY A 590 -0.60 10.42 17.70
CA GLY A 590 -1.87 10.71 18.36
C GLY A 590 -2.26 9.70 19.45
N PRO A 591 -3.49 9.80 20.00
CA PRO A 591 -3.90 9.04 21.19
C PRO A 591 -3.86 7.51 21.01
N VAL A 592 -4.05 7.02 19.78
CA VAL A 592 -4.07 5.58 19.46
C VAL A 592 -2.74 4.91 19.78
N ARG A 593 -1.61 5.56 19.48
CA ARG A 593 -0.25 5.05 19.77
C ARG A 593 0.00 4.78 21.26
N MET A 594 -0.81 5.33 22.16
CA MET A 594 -0.73 5.08 23.60
C MET A 594 -1.40 3.76 24.03
N LEU A 595 -2.07 3.05 23.11
CA LEU A 595 -2.75 1.78 23.34
C LEU A 595 -1.89 0.58 22.91
N LEU A 596 -2.16 -0.60 23.47
CA LEU A 596 -1.50 -1.85 23.02
C LEU A 596 -1.96 -2.26 21.61
N THR A 597 -3.23 -2.01 21.27
CA THR A 597 -3.77 -2.12 19.91
C THR A 597 -2.99 -1.22 18.94
N GLY A 598 -2.86 0.07 19.27
CA GLY A 598 -2.08 1.05 18.52
C GLY A 598 -0.58 0.76 18.42
N TRP A 599 0.01 0.10 19.43
CA TRP A 599 1.41 -0.35 19.36
C TRP A 599 1.62 -1.43 18.30
N LEU A 600 0.73 -2.44 18.28
CA LEU A 600 0.83 -3.58 17.38
C LEU A 600 0.39 -3.22 15.95
N GLU A 601 -0.75 -2.53 15.81
CA GLU A 601 -1.34 -2.25 14.50
C GLU A 601 -0.47 -1.27 13.68
N GLU A 602 0.22 -0.34 14.34
CA GLU A 602 1.17 0.58 13.68
C GLU A 602 2.36 -0.15 13.04
N ARG A 603 2.70 -1.35 13.52
CA ARG A 603 3.77 -2.20 12.96
C ARG A 603 3.26 -3.22 11.93
N LEU A 604 1.96 -3.41 11.81
CA LEU A 604 1.29 -4.36 10.92
C LEU A 604 0.39 -3.63 9.90
N PRO A 605 0.98 -2.94 8.90
CA PRO A 605 0.24 -2.45 7.75
C PRO A 605 -0.47 -3.59 7.00
N PHE A 606 -1.51 -3.26 6.23
CA PHE A 606 -2.12 -4.26 5.35
C PHE A 606 -1.24 -4.53 4.12
N ASN A 607 -1.30 -5.77 3.60
CA ASN A 607 -0.70 -6.13 2.32
C ASN A 607 -1.50 -7.28 1.69
N PHE A 608 -2.02 -7.03 0.49
CA PHE A 608 -2.79 -7.98 -0.32
C PHE A 608 -2.20 -8.04 -1.72
N ILE A 609 -1.91 -9.27 -2.19
CA ILE A 609 -1.39 -9.52 -3.53
C ILE A 609 -2.47 -10.18 -4.39
N TRP A 610 -2.73 -9.60 -5.56
CA TRP A 610 -3.43 -10.23 -6.66
C TRP A 610 -2.43 -10.85 -7.65
N LEU A 611 -2.77 -12.01 -8.19
CA LEU A 611 -2.12 -12.59 -9.37
C LEU A 611 -3.19 -12.88 -10.45
N PRO A 612 -2.92 -12.65 -11.74
CA PRO A 612 -3.86 -12.98 -12.81
C PRO A 612 -3.99 -14.50 -12.97
N GLU A 613 -5.14 -14.97 -13.47
CA GLU A 613 -5.49 -16.41 -13.51
C GLU A 613 -4.44 -17.26 -14.24
N TRP A 614 -4.04 -16.88 -15.47
CA TRP A 614 -3.00 -17.57 -16.24
C TRP A 614 -1.68 -17.74 -15.48
N PHE A 615 -1.31 -16.79 -14.61
CA PHE A 615 -0.10 -16.88 -13.81
C PHE A 615 -0.29 -17.77 -12.59
N ARG A 616 -1.51 -17.86 -12.03
CA ARG A 616 -1.86 -18.86 -11.00
C ARG A 616 -1.84 -20.28 -11.56
N GLU A 617 -2.18 -20.45 -12.85
CA GLU A 617 -2.14 -21.72 -13.58
C GLU A 617 -0.71 -22.12 -13.99
N GLU A 618 0.10 -21.18 -14.49
CA GLU A 618 1.52 -21.44 -14.83
C GLU A 618 2.38 -21.70 -13.59
N HIS A 619 2.04 -21.07 -12.44
CA HIS A 619 2.82 -21.12 -11.20
C HIS A 619 2.00 -21.57 -9.96
N PRO A 620 1.51 -22.82 -9.92
CA PRO A 620 0.78 -23.37 -8.78
C PRO A 620 1.62 -23.44 -7.50
N GLU A 621 2.94 -23.54 -7.60
CA GLU A 621 3.88 -23.48 -6.49
C GLU A 621 3.89 -22.10 -5.81
N ILE A 622 3.80 -21.02 -6.59
CA ILE A 622 3.73 -19.64 -6.09
C ILE A 622 2.38 -19.41 -5.39
N VAL A 623 1.29 -19.93 -5.96
CA VAL A 623 -0.04 -19.91 -5.33
C VAL A 623 -0.04 -20.66 -4.00
N GLN A 624 0.65 -21.80 -3.90
CA GLN A 624 0.76 -22.56 -2.67
C GLN A 624 1.66 -21.87 -1.63
N ALA A 625 2.78 -21.28 -2.06
CA ALA A 625 3.63 -20.45 -1.20
C ALA A 625 2.83 -19.28 -0.61
N LEU A 626 2.10 -18.52 -1.42
CA LEU A 626 1.26 -17.41 -0.94
C LEU A 626 0.18 -17.85 0.06
N LYS A 627 -0.44 -19.01 -0.15
CA LYS A 627 -1.41 -19.59 0.81
C LYS A 627 -0.77 -19.89 2.18
N ILE A 628 0.47 -20.38 2.22
CA ILE A 628 1.21 -20.63 3.46
C ILE A 628 1.72 -19.31 4.08
N ASN A 629 2.27 -18.44 3.24
CA ASN A 629 2.88 -17.16 3.61
C ASN A 629 1.88 -16.15 4.19
N ARG A 630 0.58 -16.33 3.91
CA ARG A 630 -0.55 -15.71 4.63
C ARG A 630 -0.37 -15.65 6.15
N ASN A 631 0.26 -16.68 6.73
CA ASN A 631 0.48 -16.84 8.17
C ASN A 631 1.97 -16.93 8.56
N ARG A 632 2.87 -16.35 7.75
CA ARG A 632 4.31 -16.22 8.02
C ARG A 632 4.67 -14.76 8.35
N LEU A 633 5.76 -14.57 9.11
CA LEU A 633 6.42 -13.26 9.22
C LEU A 633 6.97 -12.88 7.85
N THR A 634 6.60 -11.71 7.34
CA THR A 634 7.11 -11.14 6.07
C THR A 634 7.36 -9.64 6.26
N ASN A 635 8.15 -9.01 5.39
CA ASN A 635 8.48 -7.58 5.52
C ASN A 635 8.77 -6.90 4.16
N PRO A 636 8.95 -5.57 4.13
CA PRO A 636 9.39 -4.80 2.96
C PRO A 636 10.52 -5.40 2.10
N TYR A 637 11.52 -6.08 2.68
CA TYR A 637 12.62 -6.69 1.93
C TYR A 637 12.20 -8.00 1.25
N ASP A 638 11.31 -8.79 1.85
CA ASP A 638 10.73 -9.95 1.19
C ASP A 638 9.90 -9.52 -0.03
N LEU A 639 9.19 -8.38 0.05
CA LEU A 639 8.48 -7.80 -1.09
C LEU A 639 9.44 -7.29 -2.17
N HIS A 640 10.57 -6.67 -1.80
CA HIS A 640 11.64 -6.31 -2.74
C HIS A 640 12.18 -7.52 -3.52
N ALA A 641 12.49 -8.61 -2.80
CA ALA A 641 12.92 -9.87 -3.40
C ALA A 641 11.82 -10.50 -4.29
N THR A 642 10.55 -10.32 -3.92
CA THR A 642 9.41 -10.78 -4.75
C THR A 642 9.31 -10.01 -6.06
N LEU A 643 9.48 -8.68 -6.03
CA LEU A 643 9.42 -7.84 -7.23
C LEU A 643 10.61 -8.07 -8.18
N LYS A 644 11.78 -8.45 -7.65
CA LYS A 644 12.89 -8.96 -8.47
C LYS A 644 12.59 -10.33 -9.07
N HIS A 645 12.06 -11.26 -8.29
CA HIS A 645 11.68 -12.60 -8.77
C HIS A 645 10.62 -12.54 -9.90
N VAL A 646 9.63 -11.64 -9.81
CA VAL A 646 8.68 -11.35 -10.91
C VAL A 646 9.40 -10.97 -12.21
N LEU A 647 10.47 -10.18 -12.11
CA LEU A 647 11.22 -9.71 -13.25
C LEU A 647 12.12 -10.81 -13.85
N GLU A 648 12.69 -11.68 -13.01
CA GLU A 648 13.46 -12.86 -13.43
C GLU A 648 12.57 -13.90 -14.12
N LEU A 649 11.34 -14.11 -13.62
CA LEU A 649 10.33 -14.99 -14.24
C LEU A 649 9.93 -14.53 -15.66
N SER A 650 10.18 -13.27 -16.04
CA SER A 650 9.98 -12.79 -17.42
C SER A 650 11.03 -13.32 -18.43
N GLY A 651 12.13 -13.92 -17.94
CA GLY A 651 13.26 -14.39 -18.76
C GLY A 651 14.12 -13.27 -19.37
N ARG A 652 13.84 -12.00 -19.07
CA ARG A 652 14.55 -10.84 -19.64
C ARG A 652 15.84 -10.47 -18.91
N ILE A 653 15.99 -10.94 -17.68
CA ILE A 653 17.12 -10.72 -16.78
C ILE A 653 17.21 -11.89 -15.79
N SER A 654 18.38 -12.16 -15.23
CA SER A 654 18.62 -13.20 -14.22
C SER A 654 19.61 -12.69 -13.16
N ASP A 655 19.77 -13.46 -12.10
CA ASP A 655 20.81 -13.29 -11.08
C ASP A 655 20.74 -11.90 -10.39
N LEU A 656 19.52 -11.41 -10.16
CA LEU A 656 19.30 -10.11 -9.52
C LEU A 656 19.72 -10.19 -8.04
N PRO A 657 20.52 -9.22 -7.54
CA PRO A 657 20.99 -9.26 -6.16
C PRO A 657 19.81 -9.10 -5.18
N GLY A 658 19.81 -9.89 -4.10
CA GLY A 658 18.85 -9.76 -3.01
C GLY A 658 18.91 -8.39 -2.30
N PRO A 659 17.97 -8.11 -1.37
CA PRO A 659 17.95 -6.87 -0.60
C PRO A 659 19.20 -6.76 0.28
N LEU A 660 20.10 -5.80 -0.01
CA LEU A 660 21.41 -5.70 0.67
C LEU A 660 21.29 -5.51 2.20
N SER A 661 20.22 -4.86 2.68
CA SER A 661 19.97 -4.70 4.12
C SER A 661 19.26 -5.87 4.78
N CYS A 662 18.90 -6.92 4.04
CA CYS A 662 18.44 -8.19 4.60
C CYS A 662 18.88 -9.40 3.75
N PRO A 663 20.14 -9.86 3.87
CA PRO A 663 20.65 -10.98 3.07
C PRO A 663 19.91 -12.32 3.23
N ASN A 664 19.12 -12.49 4.31
CA ASN A 664 18.29 -13.69 4.55
C ASN A 664 16.81 -13.51 4.12
N CYS A 665 16.39 -12.32 3.70
CA CYS A 665 15.04 -12.10 3.20
C CYS A 665 14.90 -12.64 1.78
N GLN A 666 13.75 -13.22 1.44
CA GLN A 666 13.56 -13.97 0.21
C GLN A 666 12.21 -13.64 -0.45
N SER A 667 12.04 -14.07 -1.70
CA SER A 667 10.76 -13.92 -2.41
C SER A 667 9.61 -14.61 -1.67
N ILE A 668 8.49 -13.92 -1.53
CA ILE A 668 7.22 -14.40 -0.94
C ILE A 668 6.50 -15.36 -1.90
N PHE A 669 7.03 -15.54 -3.11
CA PHE A 669 6.64 -16.61 -4.04
C PHE A 669 7.27 -17.97 -3.68
N ASN A 670 8.25 -18.02 -2.77
CA ASN A 670 8.76 -19.24 -2.15
C ASN A 670 8.18 -19.39 -0.74
N GLU A 671 8.08 -20.62 -0.19
CA GLU A 671 7.62 -20.76 1.21
C GLU A 671 8.61 -20.06 2.16
N ILE A 672 8.10 -19.11 2.94
CA ILE A 672 8.85 -18.39 3.95
C ILE A 672 9.03 -19.31 5.17
N PRO A 673 10.23 -19.43 5.77
CA PRO A 673 10.47 -20.38 6.87
C PRO A 673 9.57 -20.15 8.10
N TRP A 674 8.89 -21.21 8.57
CA TRP A 674 8.07 -21.22 9.81
C TRP A 674 8.84 -20.75 11.06
N ASN A 675 10.15 -20.96 11.09
CA ASN A 675 11.01 -20.67 12.23
C ASN A 675 11.68 -19.29 12.22
N ARG A 676 11.53 -18.46 11.18
CA ARG A 676 12.22 -17.17 11.09
C ARG A 676 11.82 -16.20 12.21
N SER A 677 12.77 -15.35 12.59
CA SER A 677 12.62 -14.27 13.56
C SER A 677 12.79 -12.87 12.94
N CYS A 678 12.51 -11.85 13.73
CA CYS A 678 12.80 -10.44 13.38
C CYS A 678 14.30 -10.20 13.14
N GLU A 679 15.15 -10.73 14.02
CA GLU A 679 16.61 -10.53 13.99
C GLU A 679 17.25 -11.15 12.74
N GLU A 680 16.85 -12.37 12.38
CA GLU A 680 17.29 -13.02 11.13
C GLU A 680 16.86 -12.26 9.88
N THR A 681 15.78 -11.47 9.95
CA THR A 681 15.18 -10.80 8.78
C THR A 681 15.15 -9.28 8.88
N ALA A 682 16.14 -8.70 9.57
CA ALA A 682 16.42 -7.26 9.60
C ALA A 682 15.23 -6.37 10.04
N ILE A 683 14.48 -6.83 11.04
CA ILE A 683 13.51 -6.03 11.79
C ILE A 683 14.07 -5.84 13.20
N GLU A 684 14.41 -4.61 13.60
CA GLU A 684 14.92 -4.34 14.94
C GLU A 684 13.85 -4.59 16.03
N SER A 685 14.26 -4.88 17.27
CA SER A 685 13.35 -5.14 18.40
C SER A 685 12.31 -4.03 18.66
N HIS A 686 12.56 -2.80 18.21
CA HIS A 686 11.59 -1.71 18.30
C HIS A 686 10.41 -1.85 17.32
N TRP A 687 10.64 -2.46 16.15
CA TRP A 687 9.63 -2.68 15.11
C TRP A 687 9.06 -4.09 15.12
N CYS A 688 9.76 -5.03 15.76
CA CYS A 688 9.40 -6.43 15.87
C CYS A 688 8.10 -6.66 16.67
N THR A 689 7.06 -7.20 16.02
CA THR A 689 5.80 -7.59 16.69
C THR A 689 5.82 -8.99 17.31
N CYS A 690 6.83 -9.80 17.01
CA CYS A 690 7.01 -11.15 17.54
C CYS A 690 7.35 -11.20 19.05
N ALA A 691 7.66 -10.06 19.67
CA ALA A 691 8.19 -9.98 21.04
C ALA A 691 7.07 -9.95 22.09
N ASN A 692 7.07 -10.92 23.00
CA ASN A 692 6.09 -11.04 24.08
C ASN A 692 6.39 -10.06 25.24
N PHE A 693 6.10 -8.77 25.03
CA PHE A 693 6.33 -7.70 25.99
C PHE A 693 5.34 -7.73 27.18
N GLN A 694 5.82 -8.17 28.33
CA GLN A 694 5.09 -8.25 29.60
C GLN A 694 5.20 -6.95 30.43
N PRO A 695 4.14 -6.50 31.13
CA PRO A 695 4.22 -5.34 32.03
C PRO A 695 5.22 -5.50 33.17
N ILE A 696 5.92 -4.43 33.51
CA ILE A 696 6.83 -4.35 34.66
C ILE A 696 6.59 -3.06 35.46
N ASP A 697 7.11 -2.97 36.69
CA ASP A 697 7.07 -1.70 37.43
C ASP A 697 7.91 -0.63 36.73
N LYS A 698 7.22 0.44 36.31
CA LYS A 698 7.81 1.63 35.69
C LYS A 698 8.70 2.46 36.64
N HIS A 699 8.61 2.22 37.96
CA HIS A 699 9.45 2.86 38.96
C HIS A 699 10.66 2.01 39.37
N SER A 700 10.82 0.81 38.82
CA SER A 700 11.94 -0.09 39.11
C SER A 700 13.29 0.49 38.71
N VAL A 701 14.36 0.06 39.40
CA VAL A 701 15.72 0.58 39.16
C VAL A 701 16.14 0.40 37.70
N MET A 702 15.84 -0.74 37.08
CA MET A 702 16.25 -1.01 35.70
C MET A 702 15.53 -0.13 34.67
N VAL A 703 14.23 0.17 34.88
CA VAL A 703 13.51 1.13 34.02
C VAL A 703 14.11 2.52 34.13
N ARG A 704 14.51 2.97 35.33
CA ARG A 704 15.20 4.25 35.51
C ARG A 704 16.57 4.28 34.81
N ARG A 705 17.36 3.21 34.90
CA ARG A 705 18.65 3.09 34.20
C ARG A 705 18.48 3.15 32.68
N ALA A 706 17.50 2.40 32.13
CA ALA A 706 17.22 2.39 30.70
C ALA A 706 16.71 3.76 30.20
N LEU A 707 15.83 4.44 30.94
CA LEU A 707 15.36 5.79 30.58
C LEU A 707 16.47 6.84 30.66
N ALA A 708 17.37 6.76 31.64
CA ALA A 708 18.53 7.64 31.72
C ALA A 708 19.43 7.45 30.49
N TYR A 709 19.75 6.20 30.13
CA TYR A 709 20.53 5.89 28.92
C TYR A 709 19.88 6.45 27.64
N VAL A 710 18.55 6.38 27.51
CA VAL A 710 17.84 6.95 26.35
C VAL A 710 17.92 8.47 26.30
N ILE A 711 17.73 9.15 27.44
CA ILE A 711 17.83 10.61 27.50
C ILE A 711 19.28 11.08 27.28
N ASP A 712 20.27 10.39 27.83
CA ASP A 712 21.69 10.72 27.61
C ASP A 712 22.11 10.48 26.16
N TYR A 713 21.63 9.41 25.51
CA TYR A 713 21.82 9.19 24.08
C TYR A 713 21.26 10.35 23.25
N VAL A 714 20.00 10.71 23.46
CA VAL A 714 19.32 11.78 22.69
C VAL A 714 19.97 13.14 22.93
N ASN A 715 20.33 13.45 24.17
CA ASN A 715 21.00 14.70 24.50
C ASN A 715 22.38 14.81 23.85
N ARG A 716 23.14 13.72 23.77
CA ARG A 716 24.44 13.69 23.09
C ARG A 716 24.28 13.90 21.59
N ASP A 717 23.36 13.19 20.94
CA ASP A 717 23.09 13.28 19.50
C ASP A 717 22.63 14.71 19.10
N LEU A 718 21.81 15.36 19.95
CA LEU A 718 21.43 16.77 19.79
C LEU A 718 22.60 17.75 20.01
N GLU A 719 23.51 17.48 20.95
CA GLU A 719 24.68 18.33 21.24
C GLU A 719 25.78 18.20 20.17
N GLU A 720 26.03 16.98 19.66
CA GLU A 720 26.91 16.72 18.51
C GLU A 720 26.43 17.48 17.26
N HIS A 721 25.10 17.62 17.10
CA HIS A 721 24.46 18.37 16.03
C HIS A 721 24.05 19.81 16.40
N ARG A 722 24.59 20.42 17.47
CA ARG A 722 24.23 21.79 17.89
C ARG A 722 24.48 22.87 16.82
N ASN A 723 25.37 22.61 15.87
CA ASN A 723 25.68 23.51 14.76
C ASN A 723 24.71 23.36 13.56
N SER A 724 23.77 22.40 13.63
CA SER A 724 22.76 22.13 12.60
C SER A 724 21.41 22.81 12.89
N THR A 725 21.40 23.84 13.74
CA THR A 725 20.22 24.64 14.06
C THR A 725 20.25 26.04 13.43
N SER A 726 19.07 26.63 13.23
CA SER A 726 18.92 28.05 12.88
C SER A 726 19.69 28.97 13.83
N ALA A 727 20.29 30.02 13.30
CA ALA A 727 21.05 31.01 14.08
C ALA A 727 20.25 31.55 15.29
N ASN A 728 20.93 31.68 16.43
CA ASN A 728 20.37 32.05 17.75
C ASN A 728 19.39 31.03 18.38
N TYR A 729 19.31 29.80 17.86
CA TYR A 729 18.55 28.70 18.46
C TYR A 729 19.43 27.48 18.69
N ALA A 730 19.12 26.73 19.75
CA ALA A 730 19.63 25.39 20.01
C ALA A 730 18.47 24.48 20.43
N CYS A 731 18.68 23.17 20.42
CA CYS A 731 17.76 22.23 21.05
C CYS A 731 17.98 22.26 22.57
N ALA A 732 16.90 22.41 23.34
CA ALA A 732 16.97 22.31 24.79
C ALA A 732 17.38 20.90 25.22
N LYS A 733 18.23 20.79 26.24
CA LYS A 733 18.55 19.51 26.87
C LYS A 733 17.27 18.90 27.45
N LEU A 734 17.04 17.63 27.13
CA LEU A 734 15.87 16.88 27.57
C LEU A 734 16.08 16.23 28.94
N GLU A 735 15.01 16.19 29.73
CA GLU A 735 14.89 15.51 31.03
C GLU A 735 13.70 14.54 31.04
N ILE A 736 13.76 13.52 31.91
CA ILE A 736 12.70 12.51 32.05
C ILE A 736 11.47 13.13 32.75
N GLY A 737 10.33 13.13 32.05
CA GLY A 737 9.02 13.51 32.57
C GLY A 737 8.20 12.32 33.10
N ALA A 738 6.89 12.33 32.88
CA ALA A 738 6.01 11.24 33.30
C ALA A 738 6.27 9.93 32.50
N ILE A 739 6.55 8.84 33.22
CA ILE A 739 6.62 7.49 32.62
C ILE A 739 5.20 6.94 32.47
N THR A 740 4.80 6.65 31.23
CA THR A 740 3.45 6.16 30.89
C THR A 740 3.39 4.63 30.87
N LEU A 741 4.33 3.98 30.19
CA LEU A 741 4.38 2.53 30.01
C LEU A 741 5.81 2.01 30.17
N ALA A 742 5.95 0.86 30.82
CA ALA A 742 7.17 0.07 30.84
C ALA A 742 6.82 -1.42 30.69
N LYS A 743 7.49 -2.10 29.76
CA LYS A 743 7.36 -3.53 29.51
C LYS A 743 8.72 -4.17 29.24
N MET A 744 8.83 -5.47 29.47
CA MET A 744 10.01 -6.30 29.24
C MET A 744 9.66 -7.49 28.37
N ALA A 745 10.47 -7.77 27.35
CA ALA A 745 10.51 -9.07 26.67
C ALA A 745 11.88 -9.71 26.96
N ARG A 746 11.87 -10.91 27.57
CA ARG A 746 13.11 -11.65 27.85
C ARG A 746 13.49 -12.54 26.68
N GLN A 747 14.76 -12.56 26.29
CA GLN A 747 15.28 -13.47 25.27
C GLN A 747 16.36 -14.41 25.84
N PRO A 748 15.99 -15.38 26.70
CA PRO A 748 16.93 -16.27 27.40
C PRO A 748 17.50 -17.39 26.51
N LYS A 749 17.13 -17.46 25.22
CA LYS A 749 17.55 -18.51 24.27
C LYS A 749 18.55 -18.04 23.21
N GLY A 750 18.93 -16.76 23.21
CA GLY A 750 19.96 -16.23 22.30
C GLY A 750 21.37 -16.68 22.72
N LYS A 751 22.34 -16.59 21.78
CA LYS A 751 23.77 -16.85 22.07
C LYS A 751 24.34 -15.91 23.16
N LEU A 752 23.76 -14.72 23.28
CA LEU A 752 23.93 -13.79 24.39
C LEU A 752 22.53 -13.51 24.95
N PRO A 753 22.25 -13.72 26.24
CA PRO A 753 20.93 -13.46 26.81
C PRO A 753 20.74 -11.96 27.05
N TYR A 754 19.58 -11.44 26.63
CA TYR A 754 19.21 -10.04 26.78
C TYR A 754 17.74 -9.87 27.17
N ASP A 755 17.43 -8.76 27.83
CA ASP A 755 16.08 -8.30 28.10
C ASP A 755 15.83 -7.00 27.30
N ASP A 756 14.81 -6.98 26.44
CA ASP A 756 14.38 -5.78 25.71
C ASP A 756 13.31 -5.03 26.51
N TYR A 757 13.52 -3.74 26.76
CA TYR A 757 12.63 -2.86 27.52
C TYR A 757 11.90 -1.90 26.59
N LEU A 758 10.59 -2.10 26.41
CA LEU A 758 9.72 -1.16 25.69
C LEU A 758 9.19 -0.09 26.67
N LEU A 759 9.48 1.16 26.38
CA LEU A 759 9.30 2.31 27.27
C LEU A 759 8.53 3.42 26.56
N ILE A 760 7.45 3.93 27.17
CA ILE A 760 6.78 5.17 26.73
C ILE A 760 6.83 6.19 27.86
N PHE A 761 7.40 7.36 27.56
CA PHE A 761 7.67 8.41 28.54
C PHE A 761 7.53 9.81 27.94
N GLU A 762 7.32 10.80 28.79
CA GLU A 762 7.41 12.22 28.44
C GLU A 762 8.87 12.69 28.55
N GLY A 763 9.34 13.49 27.59
CA GLY A 763 10.56 14.30 27.71
C GLY A 763 10.22 15.78 27.86
N LYS A 764 10.97 16.47 28.72
CA LYS A 764 10.81 17.91 29.03
C LYS A 764 12.09 18.68 28.65
N PRO A 765 12.01 19.95 28.20
CA PRO A 765 10.81 20.73 27.93
C PRO A 765 10.02 20.24 26.69
N GLY A 766 8.90 20.91 26.38
CA GLY A 766 8.08 20.62 25.20
C GLY A 766 7.00 19.54 25.36
N GLY A 767 7.09 18.66 26.36
CA GLY A 767 6.08 17.62 26.61
C GLY A 767 6.04 16.56 25.48
N GLY A 768 7.21 16.22 24.95
CA GLY A 768 7.35 15.24 23.88
C GLY A 768 7.07 13.84 24.40
N LYS A 769 6.18 13.08 23.75
CA LYS A 769 5.92 11.68 24.10
C LYS A 769 6.81 10.78 23.25
N PHE A 770 7.70 10.06 23.90
CA PHE A 770 8.68 9.20 23.24
C PHE A 770 8.38 7.72 23.49
N GLU A 771 8.61 6.89 22.48
CA GLU A 771 8.61 5.43 22.57
C GLU A 771 9.98 4.92 22.17
N SER A 772 10.60 4.07 23.00
CA SER A 772 11.92 3.49 22.75
C SER A 772 11.93 2.03 23.19
N THR A 773 12.67 1.19 22.46
CA THR A 773 12.99 -0.18 22.88
C THR A 773 14.48 -0.28 23.16
N VAL A 774 14.83 -0.48 24.43
CA VAL A 774 16.21 -0.52 24.94
C VAL A 774 16.59 -1.96 25.27
N ARG A 775 17.61 -2.50 24.61
CA ARG A 775 18.17 -3.82 24.91
C ARG A 775 19.13 -3.72 26.08
N HIS A 776 18.99 -4.59 27.07
CA HIS A 776 19.94 -4.77 28.18
C HIS A 776 20.68 -6.10 28.00
N HIS A 777 21.99 -6.01 27.80
CA HIS A 777 22.87 -7.18 27.61
C HIS A 777 23.30 -7.73 28.96
N LEU A 778 22.64 -8.82 29.41
CA LEU A 778 22.79 -9.34 30.78
C LEU A 778 24.22 -9.76 31.12
N SER A 779 25.01 -10.20 30.13
CA SER A 779 26.40 -10.64 30.30
C SER A 779 27.41 -9.51 30.54
N ARG A 780 27.06 -8.26 30.22
CA ARG A 780 27.96 -7.09 30.29
C ARG A 780 27.34 -5.84 30.96
N ASP A 781 26.15 -5.99 31.53
CA ASP A 781 25.34 -4.93 32.18
C ASP A 781 25.25 -3.62 31.36
N ALA A 782 25.13 -3.74 30.04
CA ALA A 782 25.17 -2.60 29.12
C ALA A 782 23.86 -2.43 28.35
N PHE A 783 23.49 -1.18 28.08
CA PHE A 783 22.31 -0.82 27.30
C PHE A 783 22.65 -0.49 25.85
N GLU A 784 21.65 -0.64 24.99
CA GLU A 784 21.66 -0.35 23.55
C GLU A 784 20.24 0.08 23.14
N ILE A 785 20.10 1.11 22.30
CA ILE A 785 18.82 1.44 21.67
C ILE A 785 18.67 0.60 20.42
N THR A 786 17.52 -0.07 20.28
CA THR A 786 17.16 -0.83 19.08
C THR A 786 16.25 0.02 18.19
N GLY A 787 16.49 0.02 16.86
CA GLY A 787 15.76 0.89 15.93
C GLY A 787 15.93 2.39 16.20
N SER A 788 15.01 3.22 15.69
CA SER A 788 14.99 4.66 16.00
C SER A 788 13.90 5.01 17.02
N ILE A 789 14.16 5.95 17.92
CA ILE A 789 13.19 6.37 18.95
C ILE A 789 12.00 7.06 18.28
N SER A 790 10.78 6.57 18.48
CA SER A 790 9.57 7.22 17.95
C SER A 790 9.12 8.38 18.84
N ARG A 791 8.50 9.38 18.20
CA ARG A 791 7.82 10.52 18.83
C ARG A 791 6.34 10.41 18.53
N LEU A 792 5.50 10.24 19.56
CA LEU A 792 4.09 9.84 19.43
C LEU A 792 3.11 11.02 19.34
N ASN A 793 3.57 12.26 19.58
CA ASN A 793 2.79 13.49 19.43
C ASN A 793 3.48 14.47 18.47
N GLU A 794 2.70 15.37 17.87
CA GLU A 794 3.20 16.41 16.99
C GLU A 794 4.36 17.22 17.61
N TYR A 795 5.28 17.63 16.74
CA TYR A 795 6.54 18.28 17.12
C TYR A 795 7.02 19.33 16.11
N ALA A 796 6.32 19.51 14.98
CA ALA A 796 6.77 20.35 13.87
C ALA A 796 7.08 21.80 14.31
N SER A 797 6.12 22.43 15.02
CA SER A 797 6.23 23.79 15.58
C SER A 797 7.16 23.90 16.80
N GLN A 798 7.61 22.77 17.38
CA GLN A 798 8.60 22.74 18.46
C GLN A 798 10.03 22.61 17.96
N SER A 799 10.21 22.12 16.72
CA SER A 799 11.49 21.63 16.19
C SER A 799 12.01 22.43 14.99
N GLU A 800 11.36 23.55 14.65
CA GLU A 800 11.59 24.31 13.42
C GLU A 800 13.06 24.64 13.16
N CYS A 801 13.80 24.99 14.22
CA CYS A 801 15.21 25.33 14.15
C CYS A 801 16.14 24.19 13.70
N MET A 802 15.81 22.91 13.92
CA MET A 802 16.71 21.79 13.62
C MET A 802 16.61 21.38 12.15
N HIS A 803 17.75 21.39 11.43
CA HIS A 803 17.81 21.10 9.99
C HIS A 803 17.99 19.60 9.66
N VAL A 804 18.34 18.77 10.65
CA VAL A 804 18.51 17.30 10.53
C VAL A 804 17.19 16.60 10.86
N ASP A 805 16.56 15.94 9.88
CA ASP A 805 15.19 15.42 10.00
C ASP A 805 14.98 14.48 11.19
N TYR A 806 15.87 13.50 11.36
CA TYR A 806 15.70 12.47 12.38
C TYR A 806 15.85 13.04 13.81
N LEU A 807 16.50 14.21 13.96
CA LEU A 807 16.61 14.94 15.22
C LEU A 807 15.45 15.89 15.49
N ARG A 808 14.69 16.30 14.47
CA ARG A 808 13.52 17.18 14.65
C ARG A 808 12.49 16.55 15.61
N LYS A 809 12.33 15.22 15.59
CA LYS A 809 11.43 14.52 16.53
C LYS A 809 11.87 14.64 18.01
N TYR A 810 13.15 14.87 18.28
CA TYR A 810 13.70 15.05 19.62
C TYR A 810 13.82 16.53 20.03
N CYS A 811 14.22 17.40 19.11
CA CYS A 811 14.55 18.80 19.38
C CYS A 811 13.35 19.63 19.88
N TYR A 812 13.53 20.33 21.00
CA TYR A 812 12.70 21.46 21.41
C TYR A 812 13.50 22.76 21.27
N CYS A 813 13.12 23.64 20.35
CA CYS A 813 13.87 24.83 19.98
C CYS A 813 13.81 25.93 21.04
N GLN A 814 14.97 26.24 21.63
CA GLN A 814 15.16 27.32 22.61
C GLN A 814 16.06 28.41 22.03
N ARG A 815 15.71 29.69 22.27
CA ARG A 815 16.59 30.81 21.91
C ARG A 815 17.82 30.82 22.81
N VAL A 816 18.99 30.91 22.19
CA VAL A 816 20.28 31.14 22.87
C VAL A 816 20.55 32.64 22.85
N LYS A 817 21.02 33.20 23.97
CA LYS A 817 21.60 34.55 23.96
C LYS A 817 23.00 34.48 23.36
N LEU A 818 23.25 35.23 22.29
CA LEU A 818 24.60 35.69 22.01
C LEU A 818 25.05 36.57 23.19
N PHE A 819 26.28 36.35 23.63
CA PHE A 819 27.01 37.17 24.61
C PHE A 819 28.23 37.76 23.92
#